data_AF-A0A261BLX3-F1
#
_entry.id   AF-A0A261BLX3-F1
#
_cell.length_a   1.000
_cell.length_b   1.000
_cell.length_c   1.000
_cell.angle_alpha   90.00
_cell.angle_beta   90.00
_cell.angle_gamma   90.00
#
_symmetry.space_group_name_H-M   'P 1'
#
loop_
_entity.id
_entity.type
_entity.pdbx_description
1 polymer ?
#
loop_
_entity_poly.entity_id
_entity_poly.type
_entity_poly.pdbx_seq_one_letter_code
_entity_poly.pdbx_strand_id
1 'polypeptide(L)'
;MIKFLVVILLAISPGIARIRVPPANLSPANEKLSSSEFGWRVGGAVSPEIVATIWKDIGGSDGLRKLPDAATYKELDGVKNLDITPLTSLSLDHSVTQLSNFSTLSDHDIGSLKSALSNTLAAINKMGTSIDYSKFIGILDRLKPLRFLSEIVDLYNGKLEFRTGVLKTAVEKTVSNLAKLKPLSSTSESESYVNSMNSIITSRLYHNSMDRRYTAGFMNGFKDLEMLSKDVKDQWLLTQINPSIDIKGVEALVQLKNPMADLDKKWTEVSTENVYSSVKRLAYARSLLNAQTANVITKENFETMLKSIQNCKKANTEVGVNDKLRLISTNAEVLNRKLSTLNLICTSAKKNQIEESINSLSKKTSPDSVRSLLQFFQGLKSQINIVTSGPAFKDIDMKSSDTSYVTDFPSNDLTKPYVESFDELQKLGAEFEEVARSAMASIEIREIKRDVDLVKNVKSVTTSLSESQWGDFHETASGINSMLTRSGGWMSKMKVVESPKLSDFAPIFTGLEAIDDVDLKSDSRLSAIALFGTISPVPELVDVLPEFKKSLLALSKLDLKSSRFHSSVNQMPDTLRKMSKILKLMEIEKTNTEQETVDKDLQKRKELEDLLKEDKENDVPNNGSSRLGVGGGVFGLFVFCLIALYIVLFCKRNDKKWKIWWERVTCERFKKKKNTNNKTVTVKA
;
A
#
# COMPACT_ATOMS: atom_id res chain seq x y z
N MET A 1 -17.74 27.61 -11.99
CA MET A 1 -17.91 27.34 -10.54
C MET A 1 -19.32 26.83 -10.18
N ILE A 2 -20.43 27.56 -10.37
CA ILE A 2 -21.77 27.02 -10.00
C ILE A 2 -22.27 25.91 -10.96
N LYS A 3 -21.95 25.97 -12.26
CA LYS A 3 -22.16 24.82 -13.18
C LYS A 3 -21.37 23.56 -12.78
N PHE A 4 -20.28 23.73 -12.03
CA PHE A 4 -19.44 22.65 -11.49
C PHE A 4 -20.03 22.07 -10.20
N LEU A 5 -20.71 22.88 -9.38
CA LEU A 5 -21.47 22.42 -8.21
C LEU A 5 -22.72 21.61 -8.57
N VAL A 6 -23.42 21.94 -9.66
CA VAL A 6 -24.65 21.22 -10.08
C VAL A 6 -24.32 19.82 -10.64
N VAL A 7 -23.17 19.65 -11.29
CA VAL A 7 -22.73 18.33 -11.80
C VAL A 7 -22.21 17.44 -10.67
N ILE A 8 -21.57 18.00 -9.64
CA ILE A 8 -21.11 17.25 -8.46
C ILE A 8 -22.28 16.88 -7.52
N LEU A 9 -23.28 17.76 -7.35
CA LEU A 9 -24.46 17.47 -6.52
C LEU A 9 -25.43 16.46 -7.15
N LEU A 10 -25.46 16.32 -8.48
CA LEU A 10 -26.24 15.27 -9.16
C LEU A 10 -25.54 13.90 -9.17
N ALA A 11 -24.24 13.83 -8.87
CA ALA A 11 -23.49 12.58 -8.79
C ALA A 11 -23.48 11.94 -7.38
N ILE A 12 -23.98 12.64 -6.34
CA ILE A 12 -23.91 12.21 -4.93
C ILE A 12 -25.32 12.18 -4.29
N SER A 13 -26.24 11.39 -4.86
CA SER A 13 -27.49 11.05 -4.16
C SER A 13 -27.60 9.52 -4.01
N PRO A 14 -27.51 8.97 -2.79
CA PRO A 14 -27.73 7.55 -2.55
C PRO A 14 -29.23 7.25 -2.43
N GLY A 15 -29.77 6.54 -3.42
CA GLY A 15 -31.07 5.88 -3.31
C GLY A 15 -30.97 4.76 -2.27
N ILE A 16 -31.64 4.96 -1.14
CA ILE A 16 -31.76 4.03 -0.02
C ILE A 16 -32.59 2.81 -0.43
N ALA A 17 -32.04 1.60 -0.25
CA ALA A 17 -32.83 0.40 0.01
C ALA A 17 -32.11 -0.47 1.06
N ARG A 18 -32.68 -0.49 2.26
CA ARG A 18 -32.32 -1.41 3.35
C ARG A 18 -32.74 -2.83 3.00
N ILE A 19 -31.85 -3.80 3.14
CA ILE A 19 -32.24 -5.19 3.44
C ILE A 19 -31.41 -5.69 4.63
N ARG A 20 -32.14 -6.28 5.59
CA ARG A 20 -31.77 -6.84 6.89
C ARG A 20 -30.71 -7.95 6.78
N VAL A 21 -29.76 -7.94 7.72
CA VAL A 21 -29.06 -9.13 8.24
C VAL A 21 -29.84 -9.60 9.49
N PRO A 22 -29.87 -10.91 9.82
CA PRO A 22 -29.03 -11.40 10.94
C PRO A 22 -28.59 -12.89 10.73
N PRO A 23 -27.94 -13.58 11.69
CA PRO A 23 -26.49 -13.59 11.92
C PRO A 23 -25.89 -15.02 12.05
N ALA A 24 -24.65 -15.12 12.57
CA ALA A 24 -23.96 -16.30 13.13
C ALA A 24 -23.13 -17.16 12.14
N ASN A 25 -21.91 -17.62 12.39
CA ASN A 25 -21.14 -17.78 13.64
C ASN A 25 -19.62 -17.84 13.38
N LEU A 26 -18.88 -17.53 14.44
CA LEU A 26 -17.42 -17.59 14.64
C LEU A 26 -16.84 -19.02 14.51
N SER A 27 -15.64 -19.17 13.96
CA SER A 27 -14.38 -19.48 14.70
C SER A 27 -13.23 -19.90 13.74
N PRO A 28 -11.95 -19.77 14.14
CA PRO A 28 -10.79 -19.69 13.25
C PRO A 28 -10.09 -21.04 13.06
N ALA A 29 -9.46 -21.26 11.91
CA ALA A 29 -8.41 -22.26 11.78
C ALA A 29 -7.52 -21.99 10.56
N ASN A 30 -6.25 -21.72 10.88
CA ASN A 30 -5.05 -22.17 10.18
C ASN A 30 -4.78 -21.61 8.78
N GLU A 31 -3.89 -20.62 8.77
CA GLU A 31 -2.54 -20.72 8.18
C GLU A 31 -2.42 -21.76 7.05
N LYS A 32 -3.09 -21.46 5.93
CA LYS A 32 -2.73 -21.99 4.62
C LYS A 32 -1.70 -21.02 4.02
N LEU A 33 -0.43 -21.26 4.34
CA LEU A 33 0.67 -21.03 3.38
C LEU A 33 0.48 -22.04 2.23
N SER A 34 -0.60 -21.87 1.47
CA SER A 34 -0.91 -22.69 0.30
C SER A 34 -0.34 -21.97 -0.91
N SER A 35 0.67 -22.54 -1.57
CA SER A 35 0.66 -22.94 -3.00
C SER A 35 -0.02 -22.03 -4.05
N SER A 36 -0.34 -20.78 -3.74
CA SER A 36 -1.04 -19.81 -4.58
C SER A 36 -0.09 -18.85 -5.27
N GLU A 37 1.21 -18.91 -4.98
CA GLU A 37 2.25 -18.09 -5.62
C GLU A 37 2.77 -18.67 -6.95
N PHE A 38 2.30 -19.86 -7.38
CA PHE A 38 2.61 -20.46 -8.68
C PHE A 38 1.34 -20.84 -9.46
N GLY A 39 0.35 -19.96 -9.48
CA GLY A 39 -0.90 -20.13 -10.23
C GLY A 39 -0.74 -19.89 -11.74
N TRP A 40 -0.02 -20.74 -12.46
CA TRP A 40 -0.02 -20.71 -13.92
C TRP A 40 -1.12 -21.59 -14.50
N ARG A 41 -2.36 -21.10 -14.48
CA ARG A 41 -3.42 -21.57 -15.40
C ARG A 41 -4.31 -20.40 -15.79
N VAL A 42 -4.01 -19.79 -16.93
CA VAL A 42 -4.90 -18.82 -17.57
C VAL A 42 -4.99 -19.13 -19.06
N GLY A 43 -6.20 -19.42 -19.54
CA GLY A 43 -6.58 -19.08 -20.92
C GLY A 43 -5.98 -19.89 -22.07
N GLY A 44 -5.54 -21.13 -21.87
CA GLY A 44 -5.49 -22.12 -22.95
C GLY A 44 -4.62 -21.81 -24.18
N ALA A 45 -3.63 -20.94 -24.09
CA ALA A 45 -2.51 -20.85 -25.02
C ALA A 45 -1.24 -20.84 -24.18
N VAL A 46 -0.48 -21.93 -24.23
CA VAL A 46 0.80 -22.05 -23.53
C VAL A 46 1.85 -21.36 -24.39
N SER A 47 2.61 -20.42 -23.83
CA SER A 47 3.79 -19.92 -24.53
C SER A 47 4.94 -20.93 -24.36
N PRO A 48 5.72 -21.22 -25.41
CA PRO A 48 6.90 -22.08 -25.28
C PRO A 48 7.95 -21.51 -24.32
N GLU A 49 7.83 -20.25 -23.88
CA GLU A 49 8.67 -19.61 -22.87
C GLU A 49 8.37 -20.16 -21.47
N ILE A 50 7.11 -20.50 -21.16
CA ILE A 50 6.78 -21.20 -19.90
C ILE A 50 7.48 -22.56 -19.88
N VAL A 51 7.43 -23.29 -21.00
CA VAL A 51 8.11 -24.59 -21.14
C VAL A 51 9.63 -24.41 -20.99
N ALA A 52 10.24 -23.45 -21.68
CA ALA A 52 11.67 -23.19 -21.58
C ALA A 52 12.11 -22.75 -20.17
N THR A 53 11.28 -21.95 -19.48
CA THR A 53 11.56 -21.49 -18.11
C THR A 53 11.50 -22.65 -17.12
N ILE A 54 10.41 -23.43 -17.13
CA ILE A 54 10.29 -24.59 -16.25
C ILE A 54 11.38 -25.62 -16.55
N TRP A 55 11.73 -25.82 -17.82
CA TRP A 55 12.84 -26.69 -18.21
C TRP A 55 14.19 -26.21 -17.66
N LYS A 56 14.43 -24.89 -17.66
CA LYS A 56 15.61 -24.28 -17.03
C LYS A 56 15.61 -24.49 -15.51
N ASP A 57 14.47 -24.34 -14.86
CA ASP A 57 14.33 -24.55 -13.40
C ASP A 57 14.54 -26.01 -12.99
N ILE A 58 14.19 -26.96 -13.85
CA ILE A 58 14.53 -28.38 -13.70
C ILE A 58 16.05 -28.60 -13.77
N GLY A 59 16.80 -27.70 -14.43
CA GLY A 59 18.22 -27.86 -14.75
C GLY A 59 18.48 -28.44 -16.14
N GLY A 60 17.48 -28.41 -17.03
CA GLY A 60 17.52 -29.00 -18.36
C GLY A 60 17.78 -30.51 -18.34
N SER A 61 18.36 -31.00 -19.44
CA SER A 61 18.78 -32.41 -19.57
C SER A 61 19.68 -32.88 -18.43
N ASP A 62 20.58 -32.02 -17.93
CA ASP A 62 21.46 -32.34 -16.81
C ASP A 62 20.72 -32.47 -15.47
N GLY A 63 19.63 -31.73 -15.31
CA GLY A 63 18.71 -31.89 -14.18
C GLY A 63 18.11 -33.29 -14.12
N LEU A 64 17.68 -33.82 -15.27
CA LEU A 64 17.11 -35.17 -15.35
C LEU A 64 18.14 -36.28 -15.13
N ARG A 65 19.43 -36.04 -15.42
CA ARG A 65 20.51 -37.00 -15.09
C ARG A 65 20.66 -37.25 -13.58
N LYS A 66 20.10 -36.40 -12.73
CA LYS A 66 20.11 -36.55 -11.27
C LYS A 66 18.99 -37.45 -10.74
N LEU A 67 18.05 -37.88 -11.59
CA LEU A 67 17.00 -38.84 -11.22
C LEU A 67 17.63 -40.13 -10.66
N PRO A 68 16.96 -40.85 -9.75
CA PRO A 68 17.43 -42.16 -9.30
C PRO A 68 17.49 -43.15 -10.47
N ASP A 69 18.51 -43.99 -10.48
CA ASP A 69 18.51 -45.17 -11.34
C ASP A 69 17.43 -46.17 -10.87
N ALA A 70 17.11 -47.16 -11.72
CA ALA A 70 16.05 -48.13 -11.44
C ALA A 70 16.28 -48.91 -10.14
N ALA A 71 17.53 -49.24 -9.80
CA ALA A 71 17.86 -49.98 -8.59
C ALA A 71 17.59 -49.13 -7.34
N THR A 72 18.09 -47.89 -7.34
CA THR A 72 17.90 -46.89 -6.27
C THR A 72 16.42 -46.55 -6.12
N TYR A 73 15.69 -46.35 -7.21
CA TYR A 73 14.26 -46.05 -7.17
C TYR A 73 13.45 -47.20 -6.55
N LYS A 74 13.80 -48.45 -6.88
CA LYS A 74 13.14 -49.64 -6.34
C LYS A 74 13.32 -49.78 -4.83
N GLU A 75 14.38 -49.21 -4.25
CA GLU A 75 14.56 -49.25 -2.80
C GLU A 75 13.38 -48.63 -2.05
N LEU A 76 12.66 -47.66 -2.64
CA LEU A 76 11.46 -47.02 -2.05
C LEU A 76 10.39 -48.03 -1.62
N ASP A 77 10.34 -49.24 -2.19
CA ASP A 77 9.45 -50.32 -1.73
C ASP A 77 9.70 -50.71 -0.28
N GLY A 78 10.92 -50.53 0.22
CA GLY A 78 11.27 -50.78 1.63
C GLY A 78 10.41 -49.95 2.59
N VAL A 79 9.91 -48.78 2.17
CA VAL A 79 9.06 -47.92 3.00
C VAL A 79 7.67 -48.53 3.25
N LYS A 80 7.18 -49.42 2.38
CA LYS A 80 5.88 -50.10 2.56
C LYS A 80 5.83 -50.97 3.81
N ASN A 81 7.00 -51.41 4.29
CA ASN A 81 7.14 -52.25 5.48
C ASN A 81 7.25 -51.42 6.78
N LEU A 82 7.18 -50.09 6.70
CA LEU A 82 7.28 -49.22 7.87
C LEU A 82 6.05 -49.35 8.77
N ASP A 83 6.23 -49.96 9.94
CA ASP A 83 5.18 -50.07 10.96
C ASP A 83 5.09 -48.80 11.80
N ILE A 84 4.03 -48.01 11.57
CA ILE A 84 3.73 -46.82 12.36
C ILE A 84 2.70 -47.05 13.48
N THR A 85 2.22 -48.28 13.65
CA THR A 85 1.22 -48.63 14.68
C THR A 85 1.63 -48.16 16.08
N PRO A 86 2.90 -48.27 16.50
CA PRO A 86 3.32 -47.78 17.81
C PRO A 86 3.11 -46.29 18.05
N LEU A 87 3.08 -45.45 16.99
CA LEU A 87 2.78 -44.02 17.10
C LEU A 87 1.27 -43.75 17.06
N THR A 88 0.53 -44.48 16.23
CA THR A 88 -0.91 -44.23 16.04
C THR A 88 -1.75 -44.70 17.21
N SER A 89 -1.24 -45.65 18.01
CA SER A 89 -1.87 -46.11 19.25
C SER A 89 -1.65 -45.17 20.45
N LEU A 90 -0.83 -44.11 20.30
CA LEU A 90 -0.53 -43.21 21.41
C LEU A 90 -1.71 -42.29 21.70
N SER A 91 -2.22 -42.34 22.93
CA SER A 91 -3.12 -41.32 23.47
C SER A 91 -2.32 -40.24 24.17
N LEU A 92 -2.18 -39.08 23.54
CA LEU A 92 -1.39 -37.95 24.08
C LEU A 92 -2.24 -36.96 24.89
N ASP A 93 -3.56 -36.98 24.76
CA ASP A 93 -4.45 -35.95 25.32
C ASP A 93 -4.39 -35.89 26.84
N HIS A 94 -4.38 -37.05 27.50
CA HIS A 94 -4.26 -37.12 28.94
C HIS A 94 -2.92 -36.55 29.42
N SER A 95 -1.81 -36.97 28.80
CA SER A 95 -0.47 -36.51 29.17
C SER A 95 -0.25 -35.02 28.91
N VAL A 96 -0.78 -34.49 27.81
CA VAL A 96 -0.75 -33.04 27.51
C VAL A 96 -1.57 -32.24 28.51
N THR A 97 -2.74 -32.76 28.92
CA THR A 97 -3.57 -32.12 29.96
C THR A 97 -2.86 -32.11 31.31
N GLN A 98 -2.24 -33.23 31.69
CA GLN A 98 -1.46 -33.33 32.93
C GLN A 98 -0.24 -32.40 32.93
N LEU A 99 0.50 -32.31 31.82
CA LEU A 99 1.61 -31.36 31.67
C LEU A 99 1.14 -29.90 31.75
N SER A 100 -0.05 -29.58 31.24
CA SER A 100 -0.61 -28.22 31.32
C SER A 100 -1.00 -27.84 32.75
N ASN A 101 -1.47 -28.81 33.54
CA ASN A 101 -1.89 -28.63 34.94
C ASN A 101 -0.85 -29.15 35.95
N PHE A 102 0.43 -29.20 35.56
CA PHE A 102 1.48 -29.91 36.29
C PHE A 102 1.62 -29.50 37.75
N SER A 103 1.45 -28.20 38.06
CA SER A 103 1.56 -27.66 39.43
C SER A 103 0.53 -28.23 40.40
N THR A 104 -0.55 -28.83 39.91
CA THR A 104 -1.63 -29.41 40.71
C THR A 104 -1.49 -30.91 40.92
N LEU A 105 -0.51 -31.56 40.28
CA LEU A 105 -0.36 -33.01 40.30
C LEU A 105 0.22 -33.53 41.63
N SER A 106 -0.27 -34.69 42.06
CA SER A 106 0.34 -35.42 43.18
C SER A 106 1.63 -36.13 42.74
N ASP A 107 2.47 -36.57 43.70
CA ASP A 107 3.69 -37.33 43.37
C ASP A 107 3.37 -38.65 42.64
N HIS A 108 2.23 -39.27 42.97
CA HIS A 108 1.72 -40.45 42.28
C HIS A 108 1.34 -40.14 40.82
N ASP A 109 0.66 -39.02 40.58
CA ASP A 109 0.25 -38.62 39.23
C ASP A 109 1.44 -38.22 38.37
N ILE A 110 2.47 -37.60 38.96
CA ILE A 110 3.74 -37.30 38.28
C ILE A 110 4.44 -38.61 37.88
N GLY A 111 4.45 -39.63 38.74
CA GLY A 111 4.99 -40.95 38.41
C GLY A 111 4.26 -41.64 37.26
N SER A 112 2.92 -41.54 37.25
CA SER A 112 2.07 -42.06 36.17
C SER A 112 2.31 -41.32 34.85
N LEU A 113 2.37 -39.99 34.88
CA LEU A 113 2.71 -39.14 33.74
C LEU A 113 4.07 -39.51 33.17
N LYS A 114 5.10 -39.60 34.02
CA LYS A 114 6.46 -39.99 33.63
C LYS A 114 6.46 -41.31 32.87
N SER A 115 5.75 -42.32 33.39
CA SER A 115 5.63 -43.63 32.74
C SER A 115 4.97 -43.54 31.36
N ALA A 116 3.90 -42.75 31.22
CA ALA A 116 3.22 -42.55 29.93
C ALA A 116 4.10 -41.82 28.90
N LEU A 117 4.84 -40.78 29.33
CA LEU A 117 5.77 -40.05 28.46
C LEU A 117 6.96 -40.93 28.05
N SER A 118 7.50 -41.73 28.96
CA SER A 118 8.57 -42.70 28.66
C SER A 118 8.13 -43.76 27.66
N ASN A 119 6.91 -44.30 27.80
CA ASN A 119 6.34 -45.24 26.83
C ASN A 119 6.21 -44.62 25.44
N THR A 120 5.76 -43.36 25.38
CA THR A 120 5.70 -42.59 24.13
C THR A 120 7.09 -42.43 23.51
N LEU A 121 8.09 -42.04 24.31
CA LEU A 121 9.45 -41.87 23.84
C LEU A 121 10.06 -43.20 23.35
N ALA A 122 9.78 -44.31 24.03
CA ALA A 122 10.21 -45.64 23.60
C ALA A 122 9.62 -46.01 22.22
N ALA A 123 8.34 -45.70 21.97
CA ALA A 123 7.72 -45.89 20.67
C ALA A 123 8.39 -45.04 19.57
N ILE A 124 8.70 -43.77 19.86
CA ILE A 124 9.46 -42.88 18.95
C ILE A 124 10.85 -43.45 18.66
N ASN A 125 11.59 -43.87 19.68
CA ASN A 125 12.96 -44.37 19.53
C ASN A 125 12.99 -45.68 18.72
N LYS A 126 12.04 -46.60 18.95
CA LYS A 126 11.89 -47.83 18.16
C LYS A 126 11.66 -47.52 16.69
N MET A 127 10.88 -46.47 16.39
CA MET A 127 10.63 -46.05 15.02
C MET A 127 11.84 -45.35 14.40
N GLY A 128 12.60 -44.59 15.18
CA GLY A 128 13.81 -43.91 14.72
C GLY A 128 14.91 -44.84 14.19
N THR A 129 14.85 -46.14 14.50
CA THR A 129 15.78 -47.17 14.01
C THR A 129 15.17 -48.12 12.98
N SER A 130 13.88 -47.97 12.67
CA SER A 130 13.16 -48.89 11.77
C SER A 130 13.55 -48.74 10.30
N ILE A 131 14.06 -47.57 9.91
CA ILE A 131 14.39 -47.25 8.52
C ILE A 131 15.42 -46.11 8.45
N ASP A 132 16.21 -46.08 7.38
CA ASP A 132 17.13 -44.97 7.09
C ASP A 132 16.39 -43.79 6.45
N TYR A 133 15.78 -42.94 7.26
CA TYR A 133 15.02 -41.77 6.79
C TYR A 133 15.82 -40.89 5.83
N SER A 134 17.11 -40.66 6.11
CA SER A 134 17.96 -39.77 5.30
C SER A 134 18.12 -40.32 3.89
N LYS A 135 18.33 -41.65 3.77
CA LYS A 135 18.41 -42.31 2.48
C LYS A 135 17.12 -42.16 1.68
N PHE A 136 15.97 -42.50 2.26
CA PHE A 136 14.68 -42.45 1.54
C PHE A 136 14.26 -41.02 1.17
N ILE A 137 14.44 -40.06 2.07
CA ILE A 137 14.20 -38.63 1.79
C ILE A 137 15.13 -38.17 0.64
N GLY A 138 16.40 -38.57 0.65
CA GLY A 138 17.34 -38.27 -0.44
C GLY A 138 16.91 -38.82 -1.80
N ILE A 139 16.34 -40.03 -1.85
CA ILE A 139 15.79 -40.60 -3.10
C ILE A 139 14.57 -39.78 -3.56
N LEU A 140 13.65 -39.44 -2.64
CA LEU A 140 12.44 -38.67 -2.95
C LEU A 140 12.77 -37.24 -3.40
N ASP A 141 13.80 -36.63 -2.83
CA ASP A 141 14.28 -35.31 -3.25
C ASP A 141 14.77 -35.29 -4.69
N ARG A 142 15.39 -36.39 -5.16
CA ARG A 142 15.79 -36.55 -6.56
C ARG A 142 14.60 -36.67 -7.52
N LEU A 143 13.39 -36.98 -7.03
CA LEU A 143 12.16 -37.07 -7.83
C LEU A 143 11.39 -35.74 -7.93
N LYS A 144 11.79 -34.69 -7.20
CA LYS A 144 11.18 -33.35 -7.27
C LYS A 144 11.00 -32.81 -8.70
N PRO A 145 11.93 -33.03 -9.65
CA PRO A 145 11.74 -32.59 -11.04
C PRO A 145 10.49 -33.15 -11.73
N LEU A 146 9.98 -34.32 -11.31
CA LEU A 146 8.89 -35.00 -12.01
C LEU A 146 7.58 -34.21 -11.98
N ARG A 147 7.33 -33.40 -10.94
CA ARG A 147 6.14 -32.53 -10.90
C ARG A 147 6.19 -31.52 -12.04
N PHE A 148 7.28 -30.76 -12.12
CA PHE A 148 7.50 -29.79 -13.18
C PHE A 148 7.56 -30.43 -14.57
N LEU A 149 8.14 -31.63 -14.65
CA LEU A 149 8.17 -32.42 -15.89
C LEU A 149 6.76 -32.81 -16.36
N SER A 150 5.89 -33.25 -15.45
CA SER A 150 4.49 -33.53 -15.76
C SER A 150 3.78 -32.28 -16.28
N GLU A 151 4.01 -31.13 -15.63
CA GLU A 151 3.42 -29.86 -16.04
C GLU A 151 3.86 -29.48 -17.47
N ILE A 152 5.15 -29.54 -17.80
CA ILE A 152 5.60 -29.19 -19.16
C ILE A 152 5.16 -30.21 -20.21
N VAL A 153 5.10 -31.50 -19.88
CA VAL A 153 4.61 -32.53 -20.82
C VAL A 153 3.12 -32.33 -21.09
N ASP A 154 2.32 -32.04 -20.06
CA ASP A 154 0.90 -31.69 -20.22
C ASP A 154 0.71 -30.46 -21.09
N LEU A 155 1.50 -29.42 -20.83
CA LEU A 155 1.47 -28.18 -21.60
C LEU A 155 1.87 -28.41 -23.06
N TYR A 156 2.88 -29.25 -23.29
CA TYR A 156 3.37 -29.59 -24.62
C TYR A 156 2.35 -30.41 -25.42
N ASN A 157 1.73 -31.41 -24.78
CA ASN A 157 0.74 -32.28 -25.39
C ASN A 157 -0.60 -31.59 -25.64
N GLY A 158 -1.01 -30.67 -24.77
CA GLY A 158 -2.36 -30.15 -24.78
C GLY A 158 -2.70 -29.27 -25.98
N LYS A 159 -1.75 -28.47 -26.51
CA LYS A 159 -2.11 -27.30 -27.37
C LYS A 159 -1.09 -26.82 -28.41
N LEU A 160 0.05 -27.49 -28.60
CA LEU A 160 1.04 -27.08 -29.61
C LEU A 160 0.74 -27.70 -30.99
N GLU A 161 -0.42 -27.35 -31.57
CA GLU A 161 -0.62 -27.46 -33.02
C GLU A 161 -0.29 -26.12 -33.68
N PHE A 162 0.99 -25.91 -33.97
CA PHE A 162 1.40 -24.78 -34.80
C PHE A 162 1.06 -25.09 -36.27
N ARG A 163 -0.19 -24.91 -36.69
CA ARG A 163 -0.58 -25.10 -38.10
C ARG A 163 -0.22 -23.84 -38.92
N THR A 164 0.88 -23.90 -39.68
CA THR A 164 1.35 -22.83 -40.60
C THR A 164 0.28 -22.36 -41.61
N GLY A 165 -0.57 -23.27 -42.09
CA GLY A 165 -1.49 -23.01 -43.20
C GLY A 165 -2.64 -22.03 -42.93
N VAL A 166 -2.96 -21.73 -41.66
CA VAL A 166 -4.14 -20.91 -41.27
C VAL A 166 -3.74 -19.49 -40.78
N LEU A 167 -2.45 -19.15 -40.80
CA LEU A 167 -1.90 -18.10 -39.94
C LEU A 167 -1.72 -16.70 -40.55
N LYS A 168 -1.81 -16.47 -41.87
CA LYS A 168 -1.42 -15.16 -42.45
C LYS A 168 -2.21 -13.98 -41.87
N THR A 169 -3.55 -14.07 -41.82
CA THR A 169 -4.41 -13.03 -41.23
C THR A 169 -4.29 -12.97 -39.70
N ALA A 170 -4.02 -14.10 -39.05
CA ALA A 170 -3.85 -14.17 -37.59
C ALA A 170 -2.53 -13.54 -37.13
N VAL A 171 -1.46 -13.73 -37.90
CA VAL A 171 -0.14 -13.10 -37.68
C VAL A 171 -0.25 -11.59 -37.80
N GLU A 172 -0.85 -11.08 -38.88
CA GLU A 172 -1.02 -9.63 -39.09
C GLU A 172 -1.83 -8.99 -37.96
N LYS A 173 -2.93 -9.63 -37.56
CA LYS A 173 -3.76 -9.18 -36.42
C LYS A 173 -3.00 -9.22 -35.10
N THR A 174 -2.15 -10.24 -34.90
CA THR A 174 -1.34 -10.39 -33.68
C THR A 174 -0.29 -9.28 -33.61
N VAL A 175 0.50 -9.09 -34.67
CA VAL A 175 1.49 -8.01 -34.78
C VAL A 175 0.84 -6.63 -34.56
N SER A 176 -0.33 -6.39 -35.18
CA SER A 176 -1.08 -5.15 -34.97
C SER A 176 -1.51 -4.95 -33.52
N ASN A 177 -1.95 -6.01 -32.83
CA ASN A 177 -2.32 -5.92 -31.41
C ASN A 177 -1.10 -5.67 -30.53
N LEU A 178 0.03 -6.33 -30.79
CA LEU A 178 1.29 -6.10 -30.05
C LEU A 178 1.77 -4.65 -30.20
N ALA A 179 1.69 -4.09 -31.41
CA ALA A 179 2.03 -2.69 -31.65
C ALA A 179 1.17 -1.71 -30.83
N LYS A 180 -0.09 -2.05 -30.55
CA LYS A 180 -1.01 -1.25 -29.70
C LYS A 180 -0.69 -1.35 -28.21
N LEU A 181 0.06 -2.36 -27.77
CA LEU A 181 0.47 -2.51 -26.37
C LEU A 181 1.74 -1.74 -26.05
N LYS A 182 2.60 -1.48 -27.04
CA LYS A 182 3.85 -0.74 -26.85
C LYS A 182 3.68 0.63 -26.17
N PRO A 183 2.67 1.46 -26.49
CA PRO A 183 2.45 2.71 -25.76
C PRO A 183 2.08 2.54 -24.28
N LEU A 184 1.74 1.31 -23.83
CA LEU A 184 1.42 1.00 -22.44
C LEU A 184 2.63 0.60 -21.60
N SER A 185 3.79 0.30 -22.22
CA SER A 185 5.05 0.10 -21.49
C SER A 185 5.49 1.42 -20.86
N SER A 186 5.98 1.38 -19.62
CA SER A 186 6.12 2.56 -18.76
C SER A 186 7.10 3.60 -19.31
N THR A 187 6.65 4.86 -19.33
CA THR A 187 7.46 6.00 -18.88
C THR A 187 7.55 5.95 -17.35
N SER A 188 8.71 6.32 -16.78
CA SER A 188 9.11 6.11 -15.37
C SER A 188 8.07 6.44 -14.29
N GLU A 189 7.15 7.38 -14.53
CA GLU A 189 6.14 7.80 -13.55
C GLU A 189 5.07 6.74 -13.24
N SER A 190 4.75 5.89 -14.20
CA SER A 190 3.64 4.95 -14.09
C SER A 190 4.00 3.63 -13.39
N GLU A 191 5.29 3.31 -13.31
CA GLU A 191 5.85 2.24 -12.48
C GLU A 191 5.75 2.56 -10.98
N SER A 192 5.85 3.85 -10.63
CA SER A 192 5.69 4.32 -9.25
C SER A 192 4.31 4.00 -8.65
N TYR A 193 3.24 4.09 -9.45
CA TYR A 193 1.87 3.99 -8.90
C TYR A 193 1.42 2.58 -8.56
N VAL A 194 1.65 1.60 -9.44
CA VAL A 194 1.28 0.21 -9.16
C VAL A 194 2.13 -0.34 -7.99
N ASN A 195 3.39 0.05 -7.94
CA ASN A 195 4.27 -0.27 -6.81
C ASN A 195 3.79 0.40 -5.51
N SER A 196 3.31 1.64 -5.57
CA SER A 196 2.71 2.33 -4.42
C SER A 196 1.45 1.64 -3.94
N MET A 197 0.54 1.27 -4.85
CA MET A 197 -0.67 0.49 -4.52
C MET A 197 -0.30 -0.80 -3.80
N ASN A 198 0.63 -1.57 -4.39
CA ASN A 198 1.07 -2.84 -3.84
C ASN A 198 1.71 -2.66 -2.45
N SER A 199 2.58 -1.68 -2.27
CA SER A 199 3.24 -1.39 -0.99
C SER A 199 2.24 -0.96 0.10
N ILE A 200 1.30 -0.08 -0.23
CA ILE A 200 0.27 0.38 0.72
C ILE A 200 -0.56 -0.82 1.18
N ILE A 201 -1.09 -1.62 0.26
CA ILE A 201 -1.93 -2.78 0.61
C ILE A 201 -1.13 -3.81 1.41
N THR A 202 0.08 -4.16 0.94
CA THR A 202 0.94 -5.17 1.59
C THR A 202 1.24 -4.77 3.04
N SER A 203 1.57 -3.50 3.27
CA SER A 203 1.93 -2.99 4.60
C SER A 203 0.78 -3.03 5.61
N ARG A 204 -0.48 -3.19 5.17
CA ARG A 204 -1.65 -3.32 6.05
C ARG A 204 -2.06 -4.76 6.27
N LEU A 205 -1.98 -5.60 5.23
CA LEU A 205 -2.33 -7.02 5.32
C LEU A 205 -1.31 -7.83 6.12
N TYR A 206 -0.02 -7.53 5.96
CA TYR A 206 1.07 -8.30 6.56
C TYR A 206 1.81 -7.49 7.65
N HIS A 207 1.10 -6.59 8.33
CA HIS A 207 1.69 -5.77 9.37
C HIS A 207 1.99 -6.59 10.63
N ASN A 208 3.26 -6.61 11.04
CA ASN A 208 3.67 -7.13 12.34
C ASN A 208 3.79 -5.96 13.31
N SER A 209 2.75 -5.69 14.08
CA SER A 209 2.82 -4.68 15.14
C SER A 209 3.69 -5.18 16.29
N MET A 210 4.53 -4.31 16.83
CA MET A 210 5.31 -4.59 18.03
C MET A 210 4.72 -3.85 19.23
N ASP A 211 4.48 -4.60 20.31
CA ASP A 211 4.15 -4.02 21.61
C ASP A 211 5.39 -3.39 22.22
N ARG A 212 5.37 -2.07 22.37
CA ARG A 212 6.47 -1.27 22.90
C ARG A 212 5.94 -0.26 23.92
N ARG A 213 6.74 0.04 24.93
CA ARG A 213 6.37 1.03 25.97
C ARG A 213 6.54 2.47 25.53
N TYR A 214 7.49 2.73 24.63
CA TYR A 214 7.85 4.06 24.14
C TYR A 214 8.12 4.01 22.63
N THR A 215 8.00 5.15 21.96
CA THR A 215 8.29 5.31 20.54
C THR A 215 9.80 5.27 20.28
N ALA A 216 10.27 4.18 19.67
CA ALA A 216 11.62 4.06 19.13
C ALA A 216 11.52 3.98 17.59
N GLY A 217 11.34 5.15 16.96
CA GLY A 217 10.99 5.26 15.54
C GLY A 217 9.55 4.81 15.22
N PHE A 218 9.16 4.90 13.94
CA PHE A 218 7.79 4.65 13.45
C PHE A 218 7.56 3.21 12.96
N MET A 219 7.99 2.20 13.73
CA MET A 219 7.88 0.79 13.36
C MET A 219 6.42 0.29 13.26
N ASN A 220 5.50 0.84 14.05
CA ASN A 220 4.05 0.60 13.96
C ASN A 220 3.35 1.64 13.05
N GLY A 221 4.11 2.35 12.21
CA GLY A 221 3.60 3.39 11.34
C GLY A 221 3.03 4.59 12.11
N PHE A 222 1.91 5.13 11.64
CA PHE A 222 1.30 6.32 12.26
C PHE A 222 0.79 6.07 13.69
N LYS A 223 0.55 4.81 14.09
CA LYS A 223 0.13 4.48 15.47
C LYS A 223 1.19 4.89 16.49
N ASP A 224 2.46 4.90 16.10
CA ASP A 224 3.53 5.40 16.96
C ASP A 224 3.42 6.92 17.21
N LEU A 225 2.70 7.69 16.38
CA LEU A 225 2.41 9.10 16.69
C LEU A 225 1.49 9.26 17.91
N GLU A 226 0.64 8.26 18.18
CA GLU A 226 -0.19 8.25 19.38
C GLU A 226 0.63 8.00 20.65
N MET A 227 1.64 7.11 20.57
CA MET A 227 2.60 6.91 21.66
C MET A 227 3.53 8.11 21.81
N LEU A 228 4.01 8.68 20.70
CA LEU A 228 4.86 9.87 20.70
C LEU A 228 4.22 11.03 21.45
N SER A 229 2.90 11.22 21.31
CA SER A 229 2.15 12.23 22.07
C SER A 229 2.22 12.05 23.59
N LYS A 230 2.46 10.83 24.07
CA LYS A 230 2.65 10.51 25.49
C LYS A 230 4.12 10.65 25.86
N ASP A 231 5.01 10.16 25.00
CA ASP A 231 6.46 10.18 25.21
C ASP A 231 7.01 11.60 25.38
N VAL A 232 6.54 12.56 24.58
CA VAL A 232 6.95 13.98 24.69
C VAL A 232 6.47 14.66 25.98
N LYS A 233 5.55 14.02 26.73
CA LYS A 233 5.05 14.50 28.03
C LYS A 233 5.63 13.72 29.21
N ASP A 234 6.36 12.63 28.94
CA ASP A 234 6.95 11.78 29.97
C ASP A 234 8.21 12.44 30.53
N GLN A 235 8.14 12.86 31.80
CA GLN A 235 9.23 13.57 32.47
C GLN A 235 10.49 12.72 32.59
N TRP A 236 10.36 11.40 32.75
CA TRP A 236 11.52 10.53 32.79
C TRP A 236 12.20 10.49 31.42
N LEU A 237 11.47 10.30 30.32
CA LEU A 237 12.04 10.33 28.98
C LEU A 237 12.72 11.67 28.67
N LEU A 238 12.08 12.79 29.00
CA LEU A 238 12.66 14.12 28.80
C LEU A 238 14.00 14.29 29.55
N THR A 239 14.19 13.62 30.70
CA THR A 239 15.48 13.64 31.43
C THR A 239 16.57 12.78 30.78
N GLN A 240 16.20 11.82 29.94
CA GLN A 240 17.15 10.94 29.24
C GLN A 240 17.59 11.50 27.88
N ILE A 241 16.82 12.44 27.31
CA ILE A 241 17.13 13.03 26.01
C ILE A 241 18.20 14.11 26.16
N ASN A 242 19.15 14.15 25.21
CA ASN A 242 20.18 15.18 25.19
C ASN A 242 19.53 16.58 25.15
N PRO A 243 19.87 17.51 26.07
CA PRO A 243 19.30 18.85 26.13
C PRO A 243 19.41 19.67 24.83
N SER A 244 20.33 19.30 23.93
CA SER A 244 20.49 19.94 22.61
C SER A 244 19.45 19.52 21.57
N ILE A 245 18.61 18.52 21.87
CA ILE A 245 17.55 18.05 20.96
C ILE A 245 16.28 18.89 21.19
N ASP A 246 15.80 19.53 20.12
CA ASP A 246 14.57 20.32 20.16
C ASP A 246 13.32 19.43 20.19
N ILE A 247 12.83 19.13 21.40
CA ILE A 247 11.59 18.38 21.63
C ILE A 247 10.37 19.11 21.06
N LYS A 248 10.38 20.44 20.94
CA LYS A 248 9.25 21.19 20.37
C LYS A 248 9.06 20.87 18.89
N GLY A 249 10.15 20.60 18.16
CA GLY A 249 10.11 20.09 16.80
C GLY A 249 9.47 18.69 16.71
N VAL A 250 9.63 17.85 17.73
CA VAL A 250 9.01 16.53 17.83
C VAL A 250 7.51 16.63 18.20
N GLU A 251 7.13 17.59 19.04
CA GLU A 251 5.71 17.88 19.33
C GLU A 251 4.93 18.29 18.07
N ALA A 252 5.58 18.94 17.10
CA ALA A 252 4.94 19.27 15.83
C ALA A 252 4.51 18.01 15.04
N LEU A 253 5.21 16.88 15.20
CA LEU A 253 4.84 15.61 14.55
C LEU A 253 3.55 15.03 15.14
N VAL A 254 3.23 15.31 16.41
CA VAL A 254 1.98 14.86 17.04
C VAL A 254 0.76 15.41 16.29
N GLN A 255 0.88 16.58 15.66
CA GLN A 255 -0.20 17.17 14.85
C GLN A 255 -0.55 16.33 13.61
N LEU A 256 0.36 15.46 13.16
CA LEU A 256 0.12 14.53 12.06
C LEU A 256 -0.76 13.34 12.44
N LYS A 257 -1.03 13.12 13.74
CA LYS A 257 -1.82 11.99 14.24
C LYS A 257 -3.17 11.88 13.52
N ASN A 258 -3.98 12.93 13.54
CA ASN A 258 -5.33 12.89 12.97
C ASN A 258 -5.31 12.79 11.43
N PRO A 259 -4.54 13.62 10.69
CA PRO A 259 -4.43 13.48 9.25
C PRO A 259 -3.94 12.10 8.79
N MET A 260 -2.99 11.50 9.51
CA MET A 260 -2.49 10.17 9.18
C MET A 260 -3.46 9.05 9.59
N ALA A 261 -4.24 9.23 10.65
CA ALA A 261 -5.30 8.28 11.02
C ALA A 261 -6.42 8.25 9.98
N ASP A 262 -6.84 9.41 9.47
CA ASP A 262 -7.84 9.50 8.39
C ASP A 262 -7.32 8.88 7.10
N LEU A 263 -6.05 9.11 6.78
CA LEU A 263 -5.38 8.49 5.64
C LEU A 263 -5.32 6.97 5.77
N ASP A 264 -4.90 6.49 6.94
CA ASP A 264 -4.77 5.05 7.20
C ASP A 264 -6.13 4.35 7.17
N LYS A 265 -7.19 4.99 7.67
CA LYS A 265 -8.56 4.46 7.57
C LYS A 265 -8.96 4.26 6.11
N LYS A 266 -8.78 5.27 5.25
CA LYS A 266 -9.11 5.18 3.82
C LYS A 266 -8.30 4.10 3.10
N TRP A 267 -7.02 3.96 3.43
CA TRP A 267 -6.17 2.93 2.84
C TRP A 267 -6.51 1.53 3.35
N THR A 268 -6.88 1.41 4.63
CA THR A 268 -7.31 0.14 5.23
C THR A 268 -8.60 -0.38 4.59
N GLU A 269 -9.55 0.51 4.28
CA GLU A 269 -10.81 0.15 3.60
C GLU A 269 -10.58 -0.53 2.23
N VAL A 270 -9.48 -0.20 1.54
CA VAL A 270 -9.12 -0.82 0.25
C VAL A 270 -8.04 -1.91 0.38
N SER A 271 -7.51 -2.17 1.58
CA SER A 271 -6.45 -3.16 1.80
C SER A 271 -7.01 -4.54 2.14
N THR A 272 -7.83 -5.10 1.25
CA THR A 272 -8.37 -6.46 1.39
C THR A 272 -7.56 -7.48 0.58
N GLU A 273 -7.64 -8.76 0.92
CA GLU A 273 -6.91 -9.83 0.21
C GLU A 273 -7.30 -9.92 -1.28
N ASN A 274 -8.59 -9.74 -1.59
CA ASN A 274 -9.07 -9.70 -2.97
C ASN A 274 -8.47 -8.52 -3.76
N VAL A 275 -8.37 -7.35 -3.13
CA VAL A 275 -7.76 -6.17 -3.76
C VAL A 275 -6.25 -6.35 -3.91
N TYR A 276 -5.58 -6.95 -2.92
CA TYR A 276 -4.17 -7.31 -3.00
C TYR A 276 -3.87 -8.22 -4.19
N SER A 277 -4.63 -9.30 -4.35
CA SER A 277 -4.44 -10.22 -5.48
C SER A 277 -4.65 -9.51 -6.84
N SER A 278 -5.66 -8.63 -6.91
CA SER A 278 -5.96 -7.82 -8.11
C SER A 278 -4.80 -6.88 -8.47
N VAL A 279 -4.25 -6.17 -7.49
CA VAL A 279 -3.11 -5.24 -7.69
C VAL A 279 -1.82 -6.00 -8.01
N LYS A 280 -1.57 -7.15 -7.37
CA LYS A 280 -0.43 -8.02 -7.69
C LYS A 280 -0.49 -8.51 -9.14
N ARG A 281 -1.66 -8.94 -9.60
CA ARG A 281 -1.88 -9.39 -10.98
C ARG A 281 -1.67 -8.25 -11.99
N LEU A 282 -2.12 -7.03 -11.66
CA LEU A 282 -1.81 -5.84 -12.47
C LEU A 282 -0.30 -5.53 -12.52
N ALA A 283 0.40 -5.62 -11.38
CA ALA A 283 1.84 -5.42 -11.31
C ALA A 283 2.59 -6.43 -12.17
N TYR A 284 2.15 -7.70 -12.15
CA TYR A 284 2.68 -8.75 -12.99
C TYR A 284 2.49 -8.46 -14.48
N ALA A 285 1.26 -8.11 -14.92
CA ALA A 285 0.98 -7.74 -16.31
C ALA A 285 1.88 -6.59 -16.81
N ARG A 286 2.16 -5.64 -15.91
CA ARG A 286 3.03 -4.50 -16.18
C ARG A 286 4.50 -4.89 -16.29
N SER A 287 4.97 -5.82 -15.46
CA SER A 287 6.34 -6.34 -15.57
C SER A 287 6.60 -7.00 -16.93
N LEU A 288 5.60 -7.72 -17.46
CA LEU A 288 5.66 -8.32 -18.80
C LEU A 288 5.73 -7.26 -19.90
N LEU A 289 4.98 -6.16 -19.76
CA LEU A 289 5.01 -5.03 -20.71
C LEU A 289 6.35 -4.30 -20.68
N ASN A 290 6.91 -4.06 -19.49
CA ASN A 290 8.18 -3.34 -19.32
C ASN A 290 9.40 -4.16 -19.80
N ALA A 291 9.29 -5.49 -19.80
CA ALA A 291 10.33 -6.37 -20.30
C ALA A 291 10.44 -6.41 -21.84
N GLN A 292 9.54 -5.72 -22.57
CA GLN A 292 9.61 -5.60 -24.03
C GLN A 292 10.74 -4.64 -24.44
N THR A 293 11.53 -5.01 -25.45
CA THR A 293 12.61 -4.14 -25.94
C THR A 293 12.05 -3.01 -26.82
N ALA A 294 12.90 -2.04 -27.17
CA ALA A 294 12.51 -0.93 -28.05
C ALA A 294 12.17 -1.39 -29.49
N ASN A 295 12.47 -2.64 -29.88
CA ASN A 295 12.24 -3.14 -31.22
C ASN A 295 10.75 -3.41 -31.45
N VAL A 296 10.28 -3.15 -32.67
CA VAL A 296 8.90 -3.48 -33.05
C VAL A 296 8.92 -4.89 -33.62
N ILE A 297 8.15 -5.79 -33.02
CA ILE A 297 7.94 -7.14 -33.56
C ILE A 297 7.31 -6.99 -34.96
N THR A 298 8.06 -7.36 -36.00
CA THR A 298 7.58 -7.35 -37.39
C THR A 298 6.86 -8.64 -37.73
N LYS A 299 6.10 -8.62 -38.82
CA LYS A 299 5.48 -9.83 -39.39
C LYS A 299 6.51 -10.91 -39.70
N GLU A 300 7.60 -10.53 -40.35
CA GLU A 300 8.67 -11.45 -40.75
C GLU A 300 9.35 -12.08 -39.53
N ASN A 301 9.69 -11.28 -38.52
CA ASN A 301 10.29 -11.78 -37.28
C ASN A 301 9.35 -12.76 -36.57
N PHE A 302 8.05 -12.45 -36.52
CA PHE A 302 7.05 -13.32 -35.90
C PHE A 302 6.85 -14.63 -36.68
N GLU A 303 6.82 -14.59 -38.01
CA GLU A 303 6.71 -15.80 -38.85
C GLU A 303 7.94 -16.69 -38.74
N THR A 304 9.15 -16.11 -38.76
CA THR A 304 10.41 -16.83 -38.52
C THR A 304 10.40 -17.48 -37.15
N MET A 305 9.94 -16.77 -36.12
CA MET A 305 9.85 -17.30 -34.77
C MET A 305 8.89 -18.50 -34.68
N LEU A 306 7.71 -18.40 -35.28
CA LEU A 306 6.75 -19.51 -35.31
C LEU A 306 7.33 -20.75 -36.00
N LYS A 307 8.09 -20.57 -37.08
CA LYS A 307 8.80 -21.67 -37.76
C LYS A 307 9.89 -22.28 -36.87
N SER A 308 10.67 -21.45 -36.17
CA SER A 308 11.69 -21.93 -35.24
C SER A 308 11.08 -22.77 -34.12
N ILE A 309 9.98 -22.31 -33.51
CA ILE A 309 9.26 -23.05 -32.47
C ILE A 309 8.69 -24.37 -33.02
N GLN A 310 8.16 -24.37 -34.25
CA GLN A 310 7.69 -25.59 -34.92
C GLN A 310 8.80 -26.60 -35.09
N ASN A 311 9.98 -26.16 -35.51
CA ASN A 311 11.13 -27.04 -35.71
C ASN A 311 11.62 -27.67 -34.39
N CYS A 312 11.34 -27.03 -33.25
CA CYS A 312 11.59 -27.58 -31.92
C CYS A 312 10.70 -28.77 -31.57
N LYS A 313 9.60 -29.01 -32.29
CA LYS A 313 8.68 -30.11 -31.95
C LYS A 313 9.24 -31.46 -32.46
N LYS A 314 9.85 -32.25 -31.57
CA LYS A 314 10.32 -33.61 -31.86
C LYS A 314 9.39 -34.70 -31.32
N ALA A 315 8.67 -34.43 -30.23
CA ALA A 315 7.83 -35.42 -29.57
C ALA A 315 6.42 -35.50 -30.19
N ASN A 316 5.95 -36.73 -30.38
CA ASN A 316 4.53 -37.00 -30.56
C ASN A 316 3.84 -37.07 -29.19
N THR A 317 2.52 -36.87 -29.17
CA THR A 317 1.75 -37.00 -27.94
C THR A 317 1.67 -38.46 -27.53
N GLU A 318 2.38 -38.81 -26.46
CA GLU A 318 2.36 -40.16 -25.90
C GLU A 318 1.36 -40.29 -24.76
N VAL A 319 0.37 -41.17 -24.95
CA VAL A 319 -0.68 -41.44 -23.96
C VAL A 319 -0.08 -42.17 -22.75
N GLY A 320 -0.31 -41.66 -21.54
CA GLY A 320 0.08 -42.31 -20.29
C GLY A 320 1.40 -41.83 -19.68
N VAL A 321 2.31 -41.20 -20.44
CA VAL A 321 3.55 -40.60 -19.88
C VAL A 321 3.20 -39.58 -18.80
N ASN A 322 2.33 -38.63 -19.13
CA ASN A 322 1.95 -37.59 -18.18
C ASN A 322 1.20 -38.13 -16.95
N ASP A 323 0.26 -39.05 -17.16
CA ASP A 323 -0.50 -39.65 -16.05
C ASP A 323 0.43 -40.36 -15.07
N LYS A 324 1.45 -41.06 -15.57
CA LYS A 324 2.45 -41.71 -14.74
C LYS A 324 3.31 -40.69 -13.99
N LEU A 325 3.84 -39.68 -14.67
CA LEU A 325 4.64 -38.62 -14.01
C LEU A 325 3.85 -37.91 -12.90
N ARG A 326 2.58 -37.59 -13.16
CA ARG A 326 1.68 -36.93 -12.20
C ARG A 326 1.36 -37.82 -11.01
N LEU A 327 1.09 -39.10 -11.24
CA LEU A 327 0.88 -40.08 -10.17
C LEU A 327 2.12 -40.20 -9.27
N ILE A 328 3.30 -40.40 -9.87
CA ILE A 328 4.54 -40.59 -9.13
C ILE A 328 4.97 -39.34 -8.39
N SER A 329 4.87 -38.15 -8.99
CA SER A 329 5.19 -36.90 -8.30
C SER A 329 4.27 -36.67 -7.10
N THR A 330 2.95 -36.88 -7.24
CA THR A 330 1.99 -36.78 -6.13
C THR A 330 2.34 -37.76 -5.00
N ASN A 331 2.61 -39.02 -5.34
CA ASN A 331 2.95 -40.04 -4.36
C ASN A 331 4.30 -39.76 -3.68
N ALA A 332 5.29 -39.26 -4.43
CA ALA A 332 6.58 -38.85 -3.89
C ALA A 332 6.43 -37.70 -2.87
N GLU A 333 5.59 -36.70 -3.15
CA GLU A 333 5.31 -35.59 -2.22
C GLU A 333 4.64 -36.08 -0.93
N VAL A 334 3.62 -36.94 -1.04
CA VAL A 334 2.95 -37.52 0.11
C VAL A 334 3.93 -38.33 0.96
N LEU A 335 4.73 -39.18 0.31
CA LEU A 335 5.71 -40.03 0.98
C LEU A 335 6.80 -39.19 1.67
N ASN A 336 7.31 -38.17 0.97
CA ASN A 336 8.35 -37.29 1.49
C ASN A 336 7.86 -36.51 2.70
N ARG A 337 6.63 -35.97 2.64
CA ARG A 337 6.00 -35.28 3.78
C ARG A 337 5.91 -36.18 5.01
N LYS A 338 5.42 -37.43 4.83
CA LYS A 338 5.28 -38.38 5.93
C LYS A 338 6.64 -38.79 6.51
N LEU A 339 7.61 -39.17 5.67
CA LEU A 339 8.96 -39.57 6.12
C LEU A 339 9.73 -38.41 6.77
N SER A 340 9.67 -37.21 6.19
CA SER A 340 10.30 -36.03 6.78
C SER A 340 9.72 -35.69 8.14
N THR A 341 8.40 -35.84 8.31
CA THR A 341 7.75 -35.63 9.61
C THR A 341 8.17 -36.68 10.64
N LEU A 342 8.27 -37.95 10.24
CA LEU A 342 8.78 -39.01 11.11
C LEU A 342 10.24 -38.79 11.51
N ASN A 343 11.09 -38.39 10.56
CA ASN A 343 12.47 -38.04 10.84
C ASN A 343 12.56 -36.85 11.81
N LEU A 344 11.70 -35.84 11.65
CA LEU A 344 11.64 -34.69 12.55
C LEU A 344 11.24 -35.08 13.98
N ILE A 345 10.23 -35.95 14.13
CA ILE A 345 9.83 -36.51 15.44
C ILE A 345 11.03 -37.18 16.11
N CYS A 346 11.70 -38.08 15.40
CA CYS A 346 12.80 -38.88 15.93
C CYS A 346 14.03 -38.02 16.28
N THR A 347 14.35 -37.03 15.45
CA THR A 347 15.50 -36.14 15.67
C THR A 347 15.24 -35.13 16.77
N SER A 348 14.01 -34.61 16.88
CA SER A 348 13.62 -33.66 17.93
C SER A 348 13.59 -34.32 19.31
N ALA A 349 13.15 -35.58 19.39
CA ALA A 349 13.22 -36.36 20.63
C ALA A 349 14.66 -36.49 21.16
N LYS A 350 15.62 -36.75 20.27
CA LYS A 350 17.06 -36.86 20.60
C LYS A 350 17.69 -35.50 20.93
N LYS A 351 17.50 -34.49 20.07
CA LYS A 351 18.14 -33.18 20.18
C LYS A 351 17.73 -32.44 21.45
N ASN A 352 16.47 -32.56 21.85
CA ASN A 352 15.92 -31.82 22.98
C ASN A 352 16.12 -32.54 24.33
N GLN A 353 16.91 -33.63 24.38
CA GLN A 353 17.16 -34.40 25.60
C GLN A 353 15.85 -34.74 26.34
N ILE A 354 14.81 -35.11 25.58
CA ILE A 354 13.46 -35.34 26.11
C ILE A 354 13.48 -36.46 27.16
N GLU A 355 14.35 -37.46 26.98
CA GLU A 355 14.56 -38.55 27.94
C GLU A 355 14.99 -38.04 29.32
N GLU A 356 16.00 -37.19 29.37
CA GLU A 356 16.51 -36.60 30.62
C GLU A 356 15.45 -35.69 31.27
N SER A 357 14.73 -34.94 30.45
CA SER A 357 13.62 -34.10 30.90
C SER A 357 12.47 -34.91 31.51
N ILE A 358 12.09 -36.04 30.90
CA ILE A 358 11.09 -36.96 31.44
C ILE A 358 11.61 -37.61 32.73
N ASN A 359 12.87 -38.03 32.74
CA ASN A 359 13.46 -38.72 33.88
C ASN A 359 13.61 -37.82 35.12
N SER A 360 13.76 -36.52 34.93
CA SER A 360 13.87 -35.52 36.01
C SER A 360 12.54 -34.95 36.52
N LEU A 361 11.39 -35.39 35.96
CA LEU A 361 10.06 -34.96 36.41
C LEU A 361 9.83 -35.27 37.90
N SER A 362 9.52 -34.22 38.67
CA SER A 362 9.18 -34.25 40.08
C SER A 362 8.40 -32.99 40.45
N LYS A 363 7.89 -32.89 41.68
CA LYS A 363 7.28 -31.65 42.19
C LYS A 363 8.22 -30.43 42.18
N LYS A 364 9.54 -30.64 42.10
CA LYS A 364 10.54 -29.57 42.07
C LYS A 364 10.96 -29.17 40.65
N THR A 365 10.39 -29.81 39.61
CA THR A 365 10.72 -29.48 38.23
C THR A 365 10.33 -28.03 37.92
N SER A 366 11.22 -27.31 37.23
CA SER A 366 10.99 -25.91 36.88
C SER A 366 9.82 -25.76 35.88
N PRO A 367 9.06 -24.65 35.93
CA PRO A 367 8.00 -24.39 34.96
C PRO A 367 8.48 -24.39 33.51
N ASP A 368 9.72 -23.97 33.25
CA ASP A 368 10.27 -23.90 31.89
C ASP A 368 10.59 -25.30 31.34
N SER A 369 11.09 -26.21 32.17
CA SER A 369 11.29 -27.62 31.79
C SER A 369 9.95 -28.31 31.49
N VAL A 370 8.93 -28.09 32.31
CA VAL A 370 7.57 -28.60 32.07
C VAL A 370 6.99 -28.01 30.77
N ARG A 371 7.17 -26.71 30.54
CA ARG A 371 6.71 -26.04 29.31
C ARG A 371 7.39 -26.62 28.07
N SER A 372 8.68 -26.93 28.14
CA SER A 372 9.44 -27.51 27.04
C SER A 372 8.93 -28.91 26.68
N LEU A 373 8.63 -29.74 27.68
CA LEU A 373 7.96 -31.04 27.49
C LEU A 373 6.56 -30.87 26.89
N LEU A 374 5.76 -29.94 27.44
CA LEU A 374 4.42 -29.65 26.93
C LEU A 374 4.45 -29.27 25.44
N GLN A 375 5.34 -28.36 25.04
CA GLN A 375 5.51 -27.93 23.65
C GLN A 375 5.91 -29.11 22.74
N PHE A 376 6.84 -29.96 23.19
CA PHE A 376 7.23 -31.15 22.42
C PHE A 376 6.04 -32.08 22.19
N PHE A 377 5.28 -32.45 23.23
CA PHE A 377 4.15 -33.37 23.11
C PHE A 377 2.94 -32.77 22.37
N GLN A 378 2.72 -31.46 22.48
CA GLN A 378 1.74 -30.75 21.64
C GLN A 378 2.15 -30.75 20.16
N GLY A 379 3.42 -30.49 19.87
CA GLY A 379 3.99 -30.58 18.53
C GLY A 379 3.88 -31.99 17.96
N LEU A 380 4.19 -33.01 18.77
CA LEU A 380 4.08 -34.42 18.42
C LEU A 380 2.66 -34.79 17.99
N LYS A 381 1.63 -34.32 18.69
CA LYS A 381 0.23 -34.56 18.31
C LYS A 381 -0.07 -34.08 16.88
N SER A 382 0.36 -32.87 16.55
CA SER A 382 0.20 -32.32 15.19
C SER A 382 0.98 -33.13 14.15
N GLN A 383 2.21 -33.52 14.48
CA GLN A 383 3.07 -34.30 13.59
C GLN A 383 2.52 -35.72 13.34
N ILE A 384 1.96 -36.40 14.35
CA ILE A 384 1.29 -37.70 14.19
C ILE A 384 0.10 -37.57 13.23
N ASN A 385 -0.68 -36.48 13.31
CA ASN A 385 -1.78 -36.24 12.37
C ASN A 385 -1.28 -36.11 10.92
N ILE A 386 -0.15 -35.43 10.69
CA ILE A 386 0.44 -35.32 9.35
C ILE A 386 0.83 -36.70 8.81
N VAL A 387 1.49 -37.53 9.65
CA VAL A 387 1.95 -38.87 9.28
C VAL A 387 0.77 -39.81 8.98
N THR A 388 -0.33 -39.70 9.73
CA THR A 388 -1.52 -40.55 9.60
C THR A 388 -2.53 -40.07 8.56
N SER A 389 -2.45 -38.80 8.14
CA SER A 389 -3.34 -38.25 7.10
C SER A 389 -3.14 -38.91 5.73
N GLY A 390 -4.23 -39.15 5.00
CA GLY A 390 -4.20 -39.72 3.65
C GLY A 390 -3.86 -41.22 3.62
N PRO A 391 -3.37 -41.76 2.49
CA PRO A 391 -3.06 -43.18 2.34
C PRO A 391 -2.01 -43.67 3.34
N ALA A 392 -2.13 -44.93 3.78
CA ALA A 392 -1.08 -45.57 4.59
C ALA A 392 0.17 -45.84 3.73
N PHE A 393 1.35 -45.97 4.35
CA PHE A 393 2.61 -46.19 3.64
C PHE A 393 2.57 -47.37 2.66
N LYS A 394 1.94 -48.47 3.06
CA LYS A 394 1.75 -49.67 2.22
C LYS A 394 0.89 -49.44 0.97
N ASP A 395 0.00 -48.45 1.01
CA ASP A 395 -0.96 -48.15 -0.05
C ASP A 395 -0.44 -47.08 -1.02
N ILE A 396 0.70 -46.45 -0.72
CA ILE A 396 1.36 -45.48 -1.62
C ILE A 396 2.15 -46.26 -2.67
N ASP A 397 1.55 -46.39 -3.86
CA ASP A 397 2.18 -47.10 -4.97
C ASP A 397 3.11 -46.21 -5.79
N MET A 398 4.42 -46.39 -5.61
CA MET A 398 5.45 -45.71 -6.40
C MET A 398 5.68 -46.37 -7.79
N LYS A 399 4.94 -47.41 -8.17
CA LYS A 399 5.19 -48.17 -9.43
C LYS A 399 6.66 -48.54 -9.62
N SER A 400 7.36 -48.84 -8.53
CA SER A 400 8.79 -49.21 -8.49
C SER A 400 9.15 -50.43 -9.33
N SER A 401 8.18 -51.28 -9.66
CA SER A 401 8.35 -52.42 -10.57
C SER A 401 8.38 -52.04 -12.05
N ASP A 402 7.81 -50.89 -12.42
CA ASP A 402 7.77 -50.35 -13.77
C ASP A 402 8.34 -48.93 -13.73
N THR A 403 9.66 -48.83 -13.90
CA THR A 403 10.39 -47.56 -13.79
C THR A 403 10.38 -46.73 -15.07
N SER A 404 9.72 -47.22 -16.14
CA SER A 404 9.65 -46.53 -17.42
C SER A 404 9.01 -45.15 -17.29
N TYR A 405 9.55 -44.17 -18.02
CA TYR A 405 9.18 -42.76 -17.98
C TYR A 405 9.47 -42.06 -16.65
N VAL A 406 10.09 -42.74 -15.69
CA VAL A 406 10.45 -42.17 -14.38
C VAL A 406 11.96 -42.07 -14.28
N THR A 407 12.66 -43.20 -14.27
CA THR A 407 14.12 -43.23 -14.10
C THR A 407 14.86 -43.13 -15.43
N ASP A 408 14.25 -43.64 -16.50
CA ASP A 408 14.78 -43.67 -17.86
C ASP A 408 14.23 -42.55 -18.75
N PHE A 409 13.50 -41.57 -18.19
CA PHE A 409 12.90 -40.48 -18.96
C PHE A 409 13.85 -39.81 -19.97
N PRO A 410 15.12 -39.48 -19.65
CA PRO A 410 16.00 -38.84 -20.62
C PRO A 410 16.48 -39.76 -21.76
N SER A 411 16.36 -41.07 -21.62
CA SER A 411 16.91 -42.07 -22.55
C SER A 411 15.86 -42.96 -23.22
N ASN A 412 14.65 -43.03 -22.68
CA ASN A 412 13.58 -43.87 -23.20
C ASN A 412 13.07 -43.33 -24.54
N ASP A 413 12.88 -44.21 -25.53
CA ASP A 413 12.57 -43.84 -26.91
C ASP A 413 11.30 -42.98 -27.05
N LEU A 414 10.34 -43.13 -26.14
CA LEU A 414 9.08 -42.37 -26.16
C LEU A 414 9.21 -41.00 -25.47
N THR A 415 10.11 -40.85 -24.49
CA THR A 415 10.25 -39.61 -23.71
C THR A 415 11.46 -38.77 -24.12
N LYS A 416 12.49 -39.37 -24.71
CA LYS A 416 13.67 -38.68 -25.26
C LYS A 416 13.30 -37.57 -26.26
N PRO A 417 12.32 -37.73 -27.16
CA PRO A 417 11.89 -36.64 -28.04
C PRO A 417 11.32 -35.42 -27.29
N TYR A 418 10.75 -35.58 -26.09
CA TYR A 418 10.34 -34.44 -25.26
C TYR A 418 11.56 -33.66 -24.77
N VAL A 419 12.58 -34.37 -24.27
CA VAL A 419 13.85 -33.77 -23.83
C VAL A 419 14.52 -32.99 -24.97
N GLU A 420 14.62 -33.59 -26.15
CA GLU A 420 15.15 -32.92 -27.35
C GLU A 420 14.35 -31.67 -27.71
N SER A 421 13.02 -31.74 -27.60
CA SER A 421 12.15 -30.59 -27.88
C SER A 421 12.35 -29.45 -26.89
N PHE A 422 12.43 -29.76 -25.61
CA PHE A 422 12.62 -28.77 -24.55
C PHE A 422 14.01 -28.12 -24.62
N ASP A 423 15.05 -28.91 -24.92
CA ASP A 423 16.40 -28.40 -25.17
C ASP A 423 16.46 -27.49 -26.41
N GLU A 424 15.74 -27.80 -27.49
CA GLU A 424 15.67 -26.92 -28.65
C GLU A 424 14.90 -25.62 -28.35
N LEU A 425 13.78 -25.69 -27.61
CA LEU A 425 13.03 -24.50 -27.19
C LEU A 425 13.88 -23.57 -26.31
N GLN A 426 14.70 -24.12 -25.43
CA GLN A 426 15.62 -23.35 -24.58
C GLN A 426 16.68 -22.59 -25.39
N LYS A 427 17.04 -23.08 -26.58
CA LYS A 427 18.06 -22.48 -27.46
C LYS A 427 17.53 -21.33 -28.33
N LEU A 428 16.22 -21.08 -28.36
CA LEU A 428 15.61 -20.05 -29.22
C LEU A 428 16.03 -18.61 -28.86
N GLY A 429 16.67 -18.40 -27.70
CA GLY A 429 17.38 -17.16 -27.37
C GLY A 429 16.48 -15.94 -27.14
N ALA A 430 17.10 -14.76 -27.09
CA ALA A 430 16.46 -13.51 -26.65
C ALA A 430 15.30 -13.05 -27.54
N GLU A 431 15.36 -13.29 -28.86
CA GLU A 431 14.29 -12.92 -29.78
C GLU A 431 12.99 -13.69 -29.48
N PHE A 432 13.10 -14.95 -29.08
CA PHE A 432 11.96 -15.76 -28.68
C PHE A 432 11.35 -15.27 -27.37
N GLU A 433 12.19 -14.98 -26.37
CA GLU A 433 11.75 -14.41 -25.11
C GLU A 433 10.99 -13.10 -25.31
N GLU A 434 11.45 -12.23 -26.21
CA GLU A 434 10.76 -10.96 -26.50
C GLU A 434 9.35 -11.18 -27.08
N VAL A 435 9.22 -12.07 -28.07
CA VAL A 435 7.92 -12.39 -28.69
C VAL A 435 6.99 -13.07 -27.69
N ALA A 436 7.52 -13.99 -26.88
CA ALA A 436 6.74 -14.73 -25.90
C ALA A 436 6.25 -13.83 -24.75
N ARG A 437 7.09 -12.95 -24.20
CA ARG A 437 6.67 -11.94 -23.20
C ARG A 437 5.61 -11.00 -23.75
N SER A 438 5.77 -10.59 -25.01
CA SER A 438 4.78 -9.72 -25.68
C SER A 438 3.43 -10.42 -25.85
N ALA A 439 3.44 -11.72 -26.17
CA ALA A 439 2.23 -12.53 -26.21
C ALA A 439 1.62 -12.73 -24.81
N MET A 440 2.43 -13.01 -23.78
CA MET A 440 1.97 -13.12 -22.40
C MET A 440 1.31 -11.83 -21.91
N ALA A 441 1.95 -10.67 -22.14
CA ALA A 441 1.39 -9.37 -21.79
C ALA A 441 0.01 -9.16 -22.46
N SER A 442 -0.12 -9.56 -23.73
CA SER A 442 -1.38 -9.46 -24.47
C SER A 442 -2.49 -10.32 -23.89
N ILE A 443 -2.15 -11.55 -23.50
CA ILE A 443 -3.09 -12.47 -22.85
C ILE A 443 -3.50 -11.89 -21.51
N GLU A 444 -2.53 -11.49 -20.68
CA GLU A 444 -2.80 -11.01 -19.33
C GLU A 444 -3.66 -9.75 -19.33
N ILE A 445 -3.37 -8.78 -20.22
CA ILE A 445 -4.19 -7.56 -20.37
C ILE A 445 -5.60 -7.88 -20.83
N ARG A 446 -5.77 -8.85 -21.72
CA ARG A 446 -7.11 -9.30 -22.17
C ARG A 446 -7.89 -9.90 -21.00
N GLU A 447 -7.24 -10.68 -20.17
CA GLU A 447 -7.88 -11.35 -19.03
C GLU A 447 -8.19 -10.36 -17.92
N ILE A 448 -7.27 -9.44 -17.60
CA ILE A 448 -7.54 -8.28 -16.73
C ILE A 448 -8.75 -7.50 -17.22
N LYS A 449 -8.88 -7.26 -18.53
CA LYS A 449 -10.02 -6.54 -19.10
C LYS A 449 -11.35 -7.31 -18.95
N ARG A 450 -11.31 -8.65 -18.92
CA ARG A 450 -12.50 -9.51 -18.76
C ARG A 450 -12.90 -9.66 -17.30
N ASP A 451 -11.95 -9.52 -16.39
CA ASP A 451 -12.14 -9.67 -14.96
C ASP A 451 -12.74 -8.37 -14.35
N VAL A 452 -14.08 -8.34 -14.29
CA VAL A 452 -14.84 -7.18 -13.83
C VAL A 452 -14.50 -6.83 -12.38
N ASP A 453 -14.29 -7.83 -11.52
CA ASP A 453 -13.97 -7.62 -10.11
C ASP A 453 -12.55 -7.07 -9.93
N LEU A 454 -11.58 -7.60 -10.67
CA LEU A 454 -10.22 -7.05 -10.68
C LEU A 454 -10.20 -5.59 -11.12
N VAL A 455 -10.89 -5.25 -12.22
CA VAL A 455 -10.98 -3.86 -12.70
C VAL A 455 -11.64 -2.95 -11.67
N LYS A 456 -12.72 -3.42 -11.03
CA LYS A 456 -13.40 -2.69 -9.96
C LYS A 456 -12.48 -2.47 -8.74
N ASN A 457 -11.73 -3.49 -8.33
CA ASN A 457 -10.80 -3.43 -7.21
C ASN A 457 -9.67 -2.43 -7.48
N VAL A 458 -9.03 -2.52 -8.65
CA VAL A 458 -7.98 -1.57 -9.07
C VAL A 458 -8.53 -0.14 -9.12
N LYS A 459 -9.75 0.05 -9.65
CA LYS A 459 -10.41 1.35 -9.67
C LYS A 459 -10.65 1.87 -8.26
N SER A 460 -11.14 1.04 -7.34
CA SER A 460 -11.36 1.41 -5.94
C SER A 460 -10.07 1.90 -5.28
N VAL A 461 -8.96 1.16 -5.41
CA VAL A 461 -7.67 1.57 -4.85
C VAL A 461 -7.21 2.88 -5.47
N THR A 462 -7.29 3.00 -6.80
CA THR A 462 -6.90 4.22 -7.51
C THR A 462 -7.70 5.42 -7.01
N THR A 463 -9.02 5.27 -6.83
CA THR A 463 -9.90 6.31 -6.28
C THR A 463 -9.48 6.67 -4.86
N SER A 464 -9.35 5.71 -3.94
CA SER A 464 -8.96 5.99 -2.56
C SER A 464 -7.58 6.64 -2.44
N LEU A 465 -6.61 6.23 -3.26
CA LEU A 465 -5.30 6.89 -3.33
C LEU A 465 -5.40 8.31 -3.88
N SER A 466 -6.18 8.53 -4.94
CA SER A 466 -6.37 9.86 -5.52
C SER A 466 -7.07 10.82 -4.56
N GLU A 467 -8.12 10.37 -3.87
CA GLU A 467 -8.83 11.14 -2.85
C GLU A 467 -7.92 11.48 -1.67
N SER A 468 -7.01 10.57 -1.33
CA SER A 468 -6.04 10.81 -0.27
C SER A 468 -5.00 11.89 -0.61
N GLN A 469 -4.65 12.04 -1.90
CA GLN A 469 -3.74 13.09 -2.37
C GLN A 469 -4.46 14.42 -2.64
N TRP A 470 -5.77 14.39 -2.94
CA TRP A 470 -6.54 15.59 -3.30
C TRP A 470 -6.86 16.52 -2.10
N GLY A 471 -6.93 15.96 -0.90
CA GLY A 471 -7.28 16.66 0.35
C GLY A 471 -8.74 17.12 0.40
N ASP A 472 -9.13 17.82 1.48
CA ASP A 472 -10.49 18.37 1.61
C ASP A 472 -10.62 19.69 0.82
N PHE A 473 -11.20 19.59 -0.38
CA PHE A 473 -11.44 20.75 -1.23
C PHE A 473 -12.51 21.69 -0.64
N HIS A 474 -13.48 21.15 0.10
CA HIS A 474 -14.54 21.95 0.70
C HIS A 474 -13.98 22.81 1.83
N GLU A 475 -13.11 22.24 2.65
CA GLU A 475 -12.39 22.95 3.70
C GLU A 475 -11.53 24.08 3.12
N THR A 476 -10.74 23.80 2.06
CA THR A 476 -9.95 24.87 1.41
C THR A 476 -10.83 25.95 0.81
N ALA A 477 -11.93 25.60 0.14
CA ALA A 477 -12.85 26.57 -0.44
C ALA A 477 -13.53 27.43 0.64
N SER A 478 -13.89 26.82 1.78
CA SER A 478 -14.40 27.51 2.96
C SER A 478 -13.36 28.47 3.53
N GLY A 479 -12.10 28.03 3.67
CA GLY A 479 -10.98 28.87 4.12
C GLY A 479 -10.75 30.07 3.21
N ILE A 480 -10.72 29.87 1.88
CA ILE A 480 -10.62 30.97 0.90
C ILE A 480 -11.79 31.95 1.05
N ASN A 481 -13.02 31.46 1.18
CA ASN A 481 -14.19 32.32 1.34
C ASN A 481 -14.16 33.09 2.67
N SER A 482 -13.72 32.46 3.77
CA SER A 482 -13.51 33.13 5.06
C SER A 482 -12.48 34.24 4.92
N MET A 483 -11.31 33.94 4.35
CA MET A 483 -10.22 34.88 4.11
C MET A 483 -10.69 36.08 3.26
N LEU A 484 -11.39 35.83 2.15
CA LEU A 484 -11.92 36.87 1.27
C LEU A 484 -13.00 37.72 1.97
N THR A 485 -13.88 37.09 2.77
CA THR A 485 -14.93 37.80 3.50
C THR A 485 -14.32 38.74 4.55
N ARG A 486 -13.34 38.26 5.33
CA ARG A 486 -12.64 39.09 6.33
C ARG A 486 -11.83 40.21 5.66
N SER A 487 -11.16 39.92 4.55
CA SER A 487 -10.43 40.92 3.77
C SER A 487 -11.35 41.99 3.18
N GLY A 488 -12.53 41.61 2.67
CA GLY A 488 -13.57 42.52 2.20
C GLY A 488 -14.13 43.40 3.32
N GLY A 489 -14.35 42.81 4.49
CA GLY A 489 -14.72 43.53 5.71
C GLY A 489 -13.67 44.59 6.07
N TRP A 490 -12.38 44.25 6.00
CA TRP A 490 -11.29 45.19 6.24
C TRP A 490 -11.25 46.33 5.23
N MET A 491 -11.31 46.04 3.93
CA MET A 491 -11.35 47.06 2.87
C MET A 491 -12.52 48.03 3.03
N SER A 492 -13.68 47.55 3.48
CA SER A 492 -14.86 48.41 3.70
C SER A 492 -14.68 49.45 4.82
N LYS A 493 -13.75 49.20 5.76
CA LYS A 493 -13.39 50.14 6.84
C LYS A 493 -12.39 51.22 6.37
N MET A 494 -11.73 51.04 5.23
CA MET A 494 -10.73 51.98 4.68
C MET A 494 -11.32 53.19 3.93
N LYS A 495 -12.47 53.72 4.36
CA LYS A 495 -13.08 54.87 3.65
C LYS A 495 -12.18 56.11 3.77
N VAL A 496 -11.76 56.63 2.62
CA VAL A 496 -10.94 57.84 2.50
C VAL A 496 -11.78 59.05 2.88
N VAL A 497 -11.38 59.75 3.93
CA VAL A 497 -11.92 61.07 4.31
C VAL A 497 -11.25 62.11 3.40
N GLU A 498 -11.99 63.10 2.89
CA GLU A 498 -11.37 64.23 2.18
C GLU A 498 -10.47 65.00 3.17
N SER A 499 -9.18 65.12 2.83
CA SER A 499 -8.10 65.68 3.68
C SER A 499 -7.81 64.90 4.99
N PRO A 500 -7.33 63.64 4.91
CA PRO A 500 -7.09 62.81 6.09
C PRO A 500 -5.81 63.22 6.83
N LYS A 501 -5.87 63.28 8.16
CA LYS A 501 -4.70 63.39 9.03
C LYS A 501 -4.11 62.00 9.30
N LEU A 502 -2.82 61.92 9.63
CA LEU A 502 -2.15 60.64 9.92
C LEU A 502 -2.85 59.83 11.03
N SER A 503 -3.41 60.52 12.03
CA SER A 503 -4.20 59.91 13.11
C SER A 503 -5.49 59.25 12.63
N ASP A 504 -6.04 59.70 11.50
CA ASP A 504 -7.32 59.22 10.98
C ASP A 504 -7.19 57.83 10.33
N PHE A 505 -5.95 57.37 10.12
CA PHE A 505 -5.64 56.01 9.68
C PHE A 505 -5.54 55.01 10.84
N ALA A 506 -5.33 55.46 12.08
CA ALA A 506 -5.19 54.56 13.23
C ALA A 506 -6.43 53.67 13.47
N PRO A 507 -7.69 54.17 13.34
CA PRO A 507 -8.89 53.35 13.47
C PRO A 507 -9.02 52.23 12.43
N ILE A 508 -8.37 52.34 11.27
CA ILE A 508 -8.35 51.29 10.22
C ILE A 508 -7.65 50.03 10.73
N PHE A 509 -6.71 50.22 11.65
CA PHE A 509 -5.91 49.15 12.25
C PHE A 509 -6.50 48.65 13.60
N THR A 510 -7.56 49.29 14.11
CA THR A 510 -8.20 48.92 15.38
C THR A 510 -9.34 47.92 15.14
N GLY A 511 -9.34 46.81 15.90
CA GLY A 511 -10.40 45.78 15.79
C GLY A 511 -10.37 45.01 14.47
N LEU A 512 -9.16 44.76 13.94
CA LEU A 512 -8.96 43.78 12.87
C LEU A 512 -9.19 42.38 13.42
N GLU A 513 -10.21 41.70 12.89
CA GLU A 513 -10.28 40.25 13.02
C GLU A 513 -9.06 39.63 12.33
N ALA A 514 -8.45 38.63 12.95
CA ALA A 514 -7.36 37.88 12.33
C ALA A 514 -7.85 37.33 10.98
N ILE A 515 -7.10 37.58 9.90
CA ILE A 515 -7.37 36.94 8.61
C ILE A 515 -6.80 35.53 8.72
N ASP A 516 -7.64 34.51 8.52
CA ASP A 516 -7.22 33.12 8.60
C ASP A 516 -6.18 32.81 7.52
N ASP A 517 -5.20 31.98 7.86
CA ASP A 517 -4.25 31.45 6.88
C ASP A 517 -4.94 30.40 6.00
N VAL A 518 -4.61 30.38 4.71
CA VAL A 518 -5.15 29.39 3.77
C VAL A 518 -4.03 28.59 3.14
N ASP A 519 -4.04 27.27 3.32
CA ASP A 519 -3.19 26.35 2.57
C ASP A 519 -3.97 25.76 1.39
N LEU A 520 -3.50 26.06 0.17
CA LEU A 520 -4.12 25.58 -1.06
C LEU A 520 -3.86 24.10 -1.35
N LYS A 521 -2.97 23.44 -0.58
CA LYS A 521 -2.53 22.06 -0.81
C LYS A 521 -2.07 21.84 -2.25
N SER A 522 -1.39 22.85 -2.82
CA SER A 522 -1.06 22.92 -4.24
C SER A 522 -0.23 21.72 -4.69
N ASP A 523 0.80 21.34 -3.94
CA ASP A 523 1.68 20.22 -4.31
C ASP A 523 0.95 18.88 -4.28
N SER A 524 0.10 18.66 -3.27
CA SER A 524 -0.71 17.45 -3.12
C SER A 524 -1.72 17.33 -4.27
N ARG A 525 -2.41 18.42 -4.61
CA ARG A 525 -3.38 18.46 -5.71
C ARG A 525 -2.74 18.36 -7.09
N LEU A 526 -1.56 18.95 -7.29
CA LEU A 526 -0.78 18.78 -8.52
C LEU A 526 -0.34 17.32 -8.69
N SER A 527 0.07 16.66 -7.61
CA SER A 527 0.38 15.23 -7.60
C SER A 527 -0.85 14.39 -7.94
N ALA A 528 -2.01 14.72 -7.37
CA ALA A 528 -3.25 14.02 -7.67
C ALA A 528 -3.75 14.25 -9.10
N ILE A 529 -3.57 15.44 -9.68
CA ILE A 529 -3.84 15.70 -11.12
C ILE A 529 -2.95 14.83 -12.01
N ALA A 530 -1.68 14.62 -11.64
CA ALA A 530 -0.78 13.75 -12.39
C ALA A 530 -1.29 12.30 -12.46
N LEU A 531 -2.06 11.84 -11.46
CA LEU A 531 -2.73 10.52 -11.50
C LEU A 531 -3.73 10.40 -12.66
N PHE A 532 -4.40 11.49 -13.04
CA PHE A 532 -5.40 11.49 -14.12
C PHE A 532 -4.78 11.67 -15.51
N GLY A 533 -3.58 12.26 -15.62
CA GLY A 533 -2.95 12.61 -16.90
C GLY A 533 -2.44 11.43 -17.75
N THR A 534 -2.42 10.22 -17.20
CA THR A 534 -1.90 9.00 -17.88
C THR A 534 -2.99 8.14 -18.53
N ILE A 535 -4.26 8.52 -18.36
CA ILE A 535 -5.42 7.85 -18.94
C ILE A 535 -6.06 8.85 -19.91
N SER A 536 -6.51 8.39 -21.09
CA SER A 536 -7.28 9.24 -22.00
C SER A 536 -8.46 9.85 -21.20
N PRO A 537 -8.49 11.17 -20.97
CA PRO A 537 -9.44 11.74 -20.02
C PRO A 537 -10.87 11.47 -20.51
N VAL A 538 -11.79 11.28 -19.57
CA VAL A 538 -13.22 11.36 -19.86
C VAL A 538 -13.45 12.68 -20.64
N PRO A 539 -14.24 12.72 -21.73
CA PRO A 539 -14.36 13.90 -22.58
C PRO A 539 -14.63 15.22 -21.82
N GLU A 540 -15.34 15.14 -20.71
CA GLU A 540 -15.66 16.29 -19.85
C GLU A 540 -14.46 16.85 -19.04
N LEU A 541 -13.37 16.08 -18.90
CA LEU A 541 -12.18 16.44 -18.12
C LEU A 541 -11.00 16.90 -18.99
N VAL A 542 -11.06 16.67 -20.31
CA VAL A 542 -9.99 16.98 -21.27
C VAL A 542 -9.61 18.47 -21.22
N ASP A 543 -10.61 19.35 -21.17
CA ASP A 543 -10.39 20.80 -21.17
C ASP A 543 -10.23 21.37 -19.75
N VAL A 544 -10.80 20.69 -18.75
CA VAL A 544 -10.93 21.21 -17.38
C VAL A 544 -9.65 20.99 -16.55
N LEU A 545 -9.00 19.83 -16.69
CA LEU A 545 -7.79 19.51 -15.93
C LEU A 545 -6.59 20.43 -16.24
N PRO A 546 -6.28 20.76 -17.52
CA PRO A 546 -5.23 21.70 -17.85
C PRO A 546 -5.51 23.11 -17.31
N GLU A 547 -6.77 23.57 -17.40
CA GLU A 547 -7.18 24.87 -16.88
C GLU A 547 -7.07 24.92 -15.35
N PHE A 548 -7.54 23.88 -14.66
CA PHE A 548 -7.41 23.77 -13.20
C PHE A 548 -5.95 23.75 -12.75
N LYS A 549 -5.08 22.96 -13.41
CA LYS A 549 -3.63 22.93 -13.14
C LYS A 549 -3.01 24.32 -13.29
N LYS A 550 -3.35 25.03 -14.37
CA LYS A 550 -2.88 26.39 -14.62
C LYS A 550 -3.34 27.37 -13.55
N SER A 551 -4.61 27.32 -13.16
CA SER A 551 -5.16 28.18 -12.10
C SER A 551 -4.54 27.87 -10.73
N LEU A 552 -4.35 26.60 -10.39
CA LEU A 552 -3.73 26.19 -9.13
C LEU A 552 -2.27 26.66 -9.03
N LEU A 553 -1.49 26.53 -10.11
CA LEU A 553 -0.11 27.04 -10.19
C LEU A 553 -0.02 28.57 -10.12
N ALA A 554 -1.05 29.28 -10.57
CA ALA A 554 -1.12 30.72 -10.42
C ALA A 554 -1.41 31.11 -8.97
N LEU A 555 -2.36 30.42 -8.33
CA LEU A 555 -2.76 30.65 -6.94
C LEU A 555 -1.67 30.24 -5.93
N SER A 556 -0.89 29.19 -6.22
CA SER A 556 0.18 28.71 -5.34
C SER A 556 1.32 29.72 -5.15
N LYS A 557 1.40 30.75 -5.99
CA LYS A 557 2.38 31.84 -5.88
C LYS A 557 1.94 32.94 -4.90
N LEU A 558 0.68 32.93 -4.48
CA LEU A 558 0.16 33.92 -3.55
C LEU A 558 0.51 33.52 -2.12
N ASP A 559 0.96 34.50 -1.34
CA ASP A 559 1.17 34.30 0.09
C ASP A 559 -0.15 34.50 0.84
N LEU A 560 -0.76 33.39 1.22
CA LEU A 560 -2.02 33.36 1.94
C LEU A 560 -1.84 33.18 3.46
N LYS A 561 -0.62 33.40 3.98
CA LYS A 561 -0.31 33.34 5.42
C LYS A 561 -0.31 34.74 6.02
N SER A 562 -1.49 35.20 6.44
CA SER A 562 -1.71 36.54 7.00
C SER A 562 -1.32 36.64 8.48
N SER A 563 -1.29 35.52 9.20
CA SER A 563 -1.00 35.45 10.64
C SER A 563 0.33 36.14 11.04
N ARG A 564 1.37 36.00 10.21
CA ARG A 564 2.70 36.58 10.47
C ARG A 564 2.72 38.11 10.54
N PHE A 565 1.71 38.77 9.98
CA PHE A 565 1.59 40.23 9.98
C PHE A 565 0.72 40.75 11.12
N HIS A 566 0.03 39.88 11.84
CA HIS A 566 -1.00 40.27 12.80
C HIS A 566 -0.43 41.14 13.93
N SER A 567 0.74 40.78 14.47
CA SER A 567 1.41 41.57 15.52
C SER A 567 1.74 42.99 15.04
N SER A 568 2.38 43.12 13.88
CA SER A 568 2.75 44.41 13.29
C SER A 568 1.54 45.26 12.94
N VAL A 569 0.46 44.63 12.47
CA VAL A 569 -0.81 45.30 12.15
C VAL A 569 -1.51 45.82 13.40
N ASN A 570 -1.52 45.05 14.49
CA ASN A 570 -2.14 45.44 15.75
C ASN A 570 -1.40 46.58 16.47
N GLN A 571 -0.10 46.73 16.26
CA GLN A 571 0.71 47.81 16.83
C GLN A 571 0.62 49.13 16.05
N MET A 572 0.17 49.07 14.78
CA MET A 572 0.10 50.22 13.88
C MET A 572 -0.74 51.40 14.38
N PRO A 573 -1.90 51.24 15.07
CA PRO A 573 -2.63 52.36 15.63
C PRO A 573 -1.78 53.23 16.58
N ASP A 574 -0.96 52.58 17.41
CA ASP A 574 -0.13 53.25 18.39
C ASP A 574 1.08 53.91 17.72
N THR A 575 1.70 53.23 16.75
CA THR A 575 2.78 53.80 15.93
C THR A 575 2.31 55.05 15.19
N LEU A 576 1.14 55.03 14.54
CA LEU A 576 0.58 56.18 13.83
C LEU A 576 0.24 57.33 14.78
N ARG A 577 -0.26 57.01 15.99
CA ARG A 577 -0.53 58.02 17.02
C ARG A 577 0.75 58.68 17.53
N LYS A 578 1.80 57.89 17.80
CA LYS A 578 3.14 58.38 18.19
C LYS A 578 3.71 59.29 17.08
N MET A 579 3.70 58.83 15.83
CA MET A 579 4.21 59.59 14.69
C MET A 579 3.44 60.89 14.45
N SER A 580 2.12 60.89 14.61
CA SER A 580 1.30 62.10 14.51
C SER A 580 1.65 63.14 15.59
N LYS A 581 1.97 62.70 16.83
CA LYS A 581 2.43 63.60 17.89
C LYS A 581 3.78 64.22 17.54
N ILE A 582 4.73 63.40 17.09
CA ILE A 582 6.09 63.87 16.71
C ILE A 582 6.01 64.88 15.56
N LEU A 583 5.21 64.61 14.52
CA LEU A 583 5.03 65.52 13.39
C LEU A 583 4.44 66.87 13.81
N LYS A 584 3.43 66.88 14.70
CA LYS A 584 2.87 68.12 15.25
C LYS A 584 3.90 68.90 16.06
N LEU A 585 4.73 68.22 16.85
CA LEU A 585 5.80 68.87 17.63
C LEU A 585 6.84 69.54 16.70
N MET A 586 7.23 68.87 15.61
CA MET A 586 8.17 69.42 14.62
C MET A 586 7.59 70.59 13.79
N GLU A 587 6.28 70.62 13.55
CA GLU A 587 5.60 71.70 12.81
C GLU A 587 5.52 72.99 13.65
N ILE A 588 5.39 72.85 14.97
CA ILE A 588 5.44 73.95 15.95
C ILE A 588 6.87 74.54 16.05
N GLU A 589 7.90 73.72 15.85
CA GLU A 589 9.31 74.15 15.84
C GLU A 589 9.64 75.06 14.63
N LYS A 590 8.92 74.93 13.51
CA LYS A 590 9.11 75.76 12.31
C LYS A 590 8.41 77.11 12.33
N THR A 591 7.39 77.28 13.18
CA THR A 591 6.54 78.50 13.20
C THR A 591 6.94 79.48 14.31
N ASN A 592 7.75 79.07 15.27
CA ASN A 592 8.25 79.94 16.33
C ASN A 592 9.74 80.29 16.12
N THR A 593 10.00 81.13 15.12
CA THR A 593 11.21 81.97 15.09
C THR A 593 10.76 83.41 15.33
N GLU A 594 10.47 83.75 16.60
CA GLU A 594 10.60 85.09 17.21
C GLU A 594 9.93 85.11 18.62
N GLN A 595 10.77 85.18 19.65
CA GLN A 595 10.53 85.73 21.00
C GLN A 595 9.31 85.27 21.85
N GLU A 596 9.46 84.22 22.68
CA GLU A 596 9.33 84.29 24.17
C GLU A 596 9.41 82.92 24.89
N THR A 597 10.22 82.91 25.97
CA THR A 597 10.33 81.95 27.10
C THR A 597 11.01 80.58 26.89
N VAL A 598 12.25 80.49 27.38
CA VAL A 598 13.15 79.32 27.44
C VAL A 598 12.56 78.12 28.21
N ASP A 599 11.59 78.33 29.12
CA ASP A 599 11.01 77.24 29.92
C ASP A 599 10.00 76.35 29.15
N LYS A 600 9.26 76.91 28.18
CA LYS A 600 8.32 76.11 27.37
C LYS A 600 9.04 75.23 26.35
N ASP A 601 10.20 75.66 25.86
CA ASP A 601 11.01 74.87 24.92
C ASP A 601 11.69 73.69 25.64
N LEU A 602 12.15 73.90 26.89
CA LEU A 602 12.73 72.85 27.72
C LEU A 602 11.70 71.77 28.10
N GLN A 603 10.46 72.16 28.42
CA GLN A 603 9.39 71.20 28.74
C GLN A 603 8.95 70.39 27.50
N LYS A 604 8.89 71.00 26.32
CA LYS A 604 8.60 70.29 25.05
C LYS A 604 9.72 69.37 24.61
N ARG A 605 10.99 69.76 24.80
CA ARG A 605 12.16 68.89 24.57
C ARG A 605 12.18 67.70 25.51
N LYS A 606 11.82 67.89 26.79
CA LYS A 606 11.64 66.77 27.74
C LYS A 606 10.49 65.84 27.33
N GLU A 607 9.36 66.38 26.88
CA GLU A 607 8.22 65.57 26.40
C GLU A 607 8.56 64.79 25.12
N LEU A 608 9.37 65.36 24.22
CA LEU A 608 9.91 64.69 23.03
C LEU A 608 10.95 63.62 23.41
N GLU A 609 11.83 63.88 24.38
CA GLU A 609 12.80 62.90 24.90
C GLU A 609 12.13 61.75 25.66
N ASP A 610 11.08 62.01 26.44
CA ASP A 610 10.32 60.98 27.16
C ASP A 610 9.54 60.09 26.17
N LEU A 611 8.94 60.67 25.11
CA LEU A 611 8.31 59.90 24.02
C LEU A 611 9.32 59.07 23.21
N LEU A 612 10.59 59.46 23.15
CA LEU A 612 11.67 58.71 22.52
C LEU A 612 12.34 57.67 23.46
N LYS A 613 12.19 57.84 24.78
CA LYS A 613 12.70 56.91 25.80
C LYS A 613 11.75 55.76 26.14
N GLU A 614 10.44 55.93 25.95
CA GLU A 614 9.41 54.93 26.30
C GLU A 614 9.56 53.60 25.52
N ASP A 615 10.33 53.56 24.44
CA ASP A 615 10.65 52.32 23.69
C ASP A 615 11.91 51.57 24.20
N LYS A 616 12.59 52.04 25.26
CA LYS A 616 13.79 51.37 25.81
C LYS A 616 13.56 50.48 27.03
N GLU A 617 12.37 50.44 27.59
CA GLU A 617 12.12 49.73 28.85
C GLU A 617 10.91 48.81 28.72
N ASN A 618 11.03 47.78 27.87
CA ASN A 618 10.35 46.48 27.96
C ASN A 618 10.81 45.56 26.80
N ASP A 619 12.11 45.32 26.67
CA ASP A 619 12.63 44.24 25.82
C ASP A 619 13.36 43.21 26.68
N VAL A 620 12.67 42.11 26.98
CA VAL A 620 13.31 40.82 27.27
C VAL A 620 13.91 40.33 25.94
N PRO A 621 15.16 39.86 25.90
CA PRO A 621 15.83 39.62 24.62
C PRO A 621 15.23 38.40 23.92
N ASN A 622 14.55 38.61 22.80
CA ASN A 622 14.34 37.57 21.81
C ASN A 622 15.18 37.90 20.57
N ASN A 623 16.23 37.13 20.38
CA ASN A 623 17.14 37.23 19.24
C ASN A 623 16.39 36.91 17.94
N GLY A 624 16.22 37.94 17.11
CA GLY A 624 15.67 37.83 15.77
C GLY A 624 15.97 39.08 14.97
N SER A 625 17.21 39.22 14.52
CA SER A 625 17.71 40.27 13.63
C SER A 625 16.74 40.58 12.47
N SER A 626 16.24 41.82 12.43
CA SER A 626 16.00 42.51 11.16
C SER A 626 16.11 44.02 11.33
N ARG A 627 17.21 44.55 10.80
CA ARG A 627 17.39 45.97 10.48
C ARG A 627 16.15 46.53 9.78
N LEU A 628 15.71 47.69 10.24
CA LEU A 628 14.72 48.57 9.61
C LEU A 628 15.14 48.90 8.17
N GLY A 629 14.66 48.10 7.22
CA GLY A 629 14.61 48.40 5.80
C GLY A 629 13.17 48.73 5.42
N VAL A 630 12.90 50.02 5.23
CA VAL A 630 11.78 50.63 4.50
C VAL A 630 10.68 49.65 4.02
N GLY A 631 9.74 49.32 4.92
CA GLY A 631 8.58 48.47 4.66
C GLY A 631 7.41 49.16 3.94
N GLY A 632 7.65 50.25 3.21
CA GLY A 632 6.61 50.95 2.44
C GLY A 632 6.25 50.26 1.12
N GLY A 633 7.19 49.52 0.52
CA GLY A 633 7.00 48.93 -0.82
C GLY A 633 6.12 47.68 -0.83
N VAL A 634 6.20 46.83 0.19
CA VAL A 634 5.53 45.51 0.19
C VAL A 634 4.04 45.65 0.51
N PHE A 635 3.65 46.62 1.34
CA PHE A 635 2.25 46.85 1.70
C PHE A 635 1.48 47.54 0.58
N GLY A 636 2.12 48.50 -0.12
CA GLY A 636 1.59 49.08 -1.35
C GLY A 636 1.33 48.01 -2.40
N LEU A 637 2.26 47.06 -2.57
CA LEU A 637 2.10 45.92 -3.49
C LEU A 637 0.97 44.98 -3.06
N PHE A 638 0.78 44.72 -1.77
CA PHE A 638 -0.28 43.85 -1.27
C PHE A 638 -1.69 44.46 -1.47
N VAL A 639 -1.86 45.75 -1.17
CA VAL A 639 -3.10 46.49 -1.41
C VAL A 639 -3.36 46.66 -2.91
N PHE A 640 -2.33 46.94 -3.71
CA PHE A 640 -2.44 47.03 -5.17
C PHE A 640 -2.77 45.67 -5.80
N CYS A 641 -2.24 44.56 -5.26
CA CYS A 641 -2.60 43.21 -5.67
C CYS A 641 -4.05 42.88 -5.31
N LEU A 642 -4.54 43.25 -4.12
CA LEU A 642 -5.95 43.05 -3.74
C LEU A 642 -6.91 43.90 -4.59
N ILE A 643 -6.54 45.15 -4.91
CA ILE A 643 -7.29 46.03 -5.81
C ILE A 643 -7.25 45.51 -7.25
N ALA A 644 -6.10 45.03 -7.74
CA ALA A 644 -5.98 44.40 -9.06
C ALA A 644 -6.78 43.09 -9.13
N LEU A 645 -6.78 42.28 -8.07
CA LEU A 645 -7.59 41.07 -7.96
C LEU A 645 -9.08 41.41 -7.95
N TYR A 646 -9.48 42.46 -7.24
CA TYR A 646 -10.85 42.98 -7.26
C TYR A 646 -11.25 43.51 -8.66
N ILE A 647 -10.39 44.27 -9.35
CA ILE A 647 -10.67 44.78 -10.69
C ILE A 647 -10.74 43.64 -11.72
N VAL A 648 -9.86 42.64 -11.62
CA VAL A 648 -9.83 41.48 -12.52
C VAL A 648 -11.03 40.54 -12.27
N LEU A 649 -11.44 40.36 -11.02
CA LEU A 649 -12.56 39.47 -10.66
C LEU A 649 -13.93 40.15 -10.79
N PHE A 650 -14.04 41.46 -10.50
CA PHE A 650 -15.32 42.17 -10.39
C PHE A 650 -15.55 43.25 -11.45
N CYS A 651 -14.53 43.99 -11.92
CA CYS A 651 -14.76 45.12 -12.86
C CYS A 651 -14.78 44.72 -14.35
N LYS A 652 -14.23 43.57 -14.73
CA LYS A 652 -14.12 43.17 -16.15
C LYS A 652 -15.34 42.40 -16.70
N ARG A 653 -16.42 42.25 -15.93
CA ARG A 653 -17.57 41.40 -16.29
C ARG A 653 -18.87 42.20 -16.37
N ASN A 654 -19.01 43.02 -17.41
CA ASN A 654 -20.21 43.81 -17.69
C ASN A 654 -21.30 42.97 -18.39
N ASP A 655 -21.71 41.86 -17.77
CA ASP A 655 -22.78 40.99 -18.29
C ASP A 655 -24.13 41.40 -17.68
N LYS A 656 -25.07 41.85 -18.52
CA LYS A 656 -26.44 42.23 -18.12
C LYS A 656 -27.16 41.10 -17.35
N LYS A 657 -26.79 39.83 -17.57
CA LYS A 657 -27.36 38.69 -16.82
C LYS A 657 -26.92 38.66 -15.36
N TRP A 658 -25.72 39.16 -15.06
CA TRP A 658 -25.18 39.20 -13.70
C TRP A 658 -25.81 40.33 -12.88
N LYS A 659 -26.08 41.48 -13.50
CA LYS A 659 -26.83 42.58 -12.86
C LYS A 659 -28.25 42.14 -12.45
N ILE A 660 -28.94 41.40 -13.31
CA ILE A 660 -30.28 40.83 -13.03
C ILE A 660 -30.21 39.78 -11.91
N TRP A 661 -29.15 38.97 -11.86
CA TRP A 661 -28.95 37.99 -10.80
C TRP A 661 -28.63 38.66 -9.45
N TRP A 662 -27.77 39.68 -9.45
CA TRP A 662 -27.40 40.44 -8.26
C TRP A 662 -28.58 41.24 -7.69
N GLU A 663 -29.40 41.86 -8.56
CA GLU A 663 -30.64 42.55 -8.15
C GLU A 663 -31.68 41.58 -7.55
N ARG A 664 -31.77 40.32 -8.03
CA ARG A 664 -32.61 39.29 -7.38
C ARG A 664 -32.10 38.86 -6.01
N VAL A 665 -30.79 38.65 -5.88
CA VAL A 665 -30.19 38.15 -4.62
C VAL A 665 -30.17 39.22 -3.53
N THR A 666 -30.09 40.51 -3.90
CA THR A 666 -29.99 41.62 -2.95
C THR A 666 -31.32 42.33 -2.63
N CYS A 667 -32.29 42.36 -3.56
CA CYS A 667 -33.58 43.04 -3.32
C CYS A 667 -34.73 42.15 -2.83
N GLU A 668 -34.65 40.81 -2.87
CA GLU A 668 -35.73 39.95 -2.34
C GLU A 668 -35.73 39.74 -0.82
N ARG A 669 -34.75 40.28 -0.08
CA ARG A 669 -34.74 40.20 1.40
C ARG A 669 -35.53 41.31 2.12
N PHE A 670 -36.18 42.22 1.41
CA PHE A 670 -37.04 43.26 2.00
C PHE A 670 -38.42 43.39 1.31
N LYS A 671 -39.20 42.31 1.26
CA LYS A 671 -40.67 42.40 1.27
C LYS A 671 -41.25 41.40 2.27
N LYS A 672 -41.51 41.87 3.49
CA LYS A 672 -42.51 41.26 4.39
C LYS A 672 -43.85 41.25 3.65
N LYS A 673 -44.40 40.07 3.36
CA LYS A 673 -45.83 39.95 3.06
C LYS A 673 -46.47 38.94 4.02
N LYS A 674 -47.49 39.45 4.71
CA LYS A 674 -48.33 38.84 5.73
C LYS A 674 -48.90 37.49 5.29
N ASN A 675 -49.07 36.62 6.27
CA ASN A 675 -50.03 35.52 6.29
C ASN A 675 -51.40 35.95 5.75
N THR A 676 -52.00 35.14 4.87
CA THR A 676 -53.44 34.91 4.88
C THR A 676 -53.75 33.51 4.35
N ASN A 677 -54.51 32.77 5.14
CA ASN A 677 -55.11 31.47 4.86
C ASN A 677 -55.89 31.44 3.53
N ASN A 678 -55.91 30.31 2.84
CA ASN A 678 -57.10 29.44 2.71
C ASN A 678 -56.98 28.39 1.60
N LYS A 679 -57.44 27.19 1.96
CA LYS A 679 -58.34 26.30 1.19
C LYS A 679 -57.83 25.45 0.00
N THR A 680 -57.85 24.14 0.29
CA THR A 680 -58.52 23.03 -0.41
C THR A 680 -58.12 22.62 -1.84
N VAL A 681 -57.81 21.32 -1.95
CA VAL A 681 -58.38 20.31 -2.88
C VAL A 681 -58.08 20.58 -4.38
N THR A 682 -57.48 19.67 -5.15
CA THR A 682 -58.12 18.43 -5.60
C THR A 682 -57.11 17.46 -6.23
N VAL A 683 -57.47 16.19 -6.15
CA VAL A 683 -56.91 14.99 -6.77
C VAL A 683 -57.23 14.91 -8.28
N LYS A 684 -56.48 14.05 -8.98
CA LYS A 684 -56.70 13.39 -10.29
C LYS A 684 -55.96 14.04 -11.46
N ALA A 685 -55.33 13.28 -12.38
CA ALA A 685 -55.40 11.86 -12.70
C ALA A 685 -54.01 11.27 -12.94
#